data_AF-A0A242LAX2-F1
#
_entry.id   AF-A0A242LAX2-F1
#
_cell.length_a   1.000
_cell.length_b   1.000
_cell.length_c   1.000
_cell.angle_alpha   90.00
_cell.angle_beta   90.00
_cell.angle_gamma   90.00
#
_symmetry.space_group_name_H-M   'P 1'
#
loop_
_entity.id
_entity.type
_entity.pdbx_description
1 polymer ?
#
loop_
_entity_poly.entity_id
_entity_poly.type
_entity_poly.pdbx_seq_one_letter_code
_entity_poly.pdbx_strand_id
1 'polypeptide(L)'
;MTTDEIGSRAARHGHPSGTNNTENTPPTNGGKKPKKKRILLKLFLGLVLLGVLGLIAGIGLFWSYAKDAPKLEDDKLSATVSSKLYDANNEVFEELGAEKREMIKPTDVPQLLKDAVVSVEDKRFYKHSGVDPIRILGSAFSNFKTGGLQGGSTLTQQLIKLSYFSTKEKDQNLKRKAQEAWLAIELEKEKSKEEILTYYINKVYMANGLYGMETAAQSYFGKPLAELNLPQTALLAGMPQAPNDYDPYVKPDVAKERRDVVLYTMKENDKITQKEYDDAKATPIDDGLQPLKQSNENRKIVDNYIREVIAEVESMGKNVYTDGLDIHTNLDMNAQKRLYEIINSDTYVEYPDQDFQVASTVIDVKTGQVKAQIGGRNIPDDVQLGTNLAIETDRDVGSTMKPIADYGPAIENLNYSTGRIMMDQPTTYEGTNIPVTNADMQYYGALTMRKAIMYSRNTTAIRTFDAVGSDKSAAFLKDLGIEFKEIVAANAISSNTSDLGGNKYGVSSLKLAAAYAAFANMGVYNKPHYVNKVVYQDGSEDVIETESKRAMKDSTAYMMTDMLKDVISGGTAFNAGVPGLIQAGKTGTANYTDADLANIGASESSSIAPDSTFVGYTPHYAVSVWTGYKQRLTPIPYEYWGTASDVYREMMTYLSEGVANDDWTMPDTVIRSGSELYVKGAYEEQLLPSSTTGSDTSSSWKTPISSEPATTSSSTVPSQTEPPASQSSEPPASSTPPTEPPASSTPSEEPASSEPPQSSSAPPVIQNNSFRRRSSPG
;
A
#
# COMPACT_ATOMS: atom_id res chain seq x y z
N MET A 1 -26.60 -0.32 -51.63
CA MET A 1 -27.37 -0.23 -52.88
C MET A 1 -27.24 -1.56 -53.62
N THR A 2 -28.24 -1.84 -54.46
CA THR A 2 -28.39 -2.88 -55.51
C THR A 2 -27.25 -3.87 -55.83
N THR A 3 -27.72 -5.09 -56.13
CA THR A 3 -27.07 -6.33 -56.56
C THR A 3 -26.57 -6.34 -58.02
N ASP A 4 -26.21 -7.54 -58.51
CA ASP A 4 -26.10 -8.03 -59.90
C ASP A 4 -24.64 -8.18 -60.39
N GLU A 5 -24.02 -9.35 -60.69
CA GLU A 5 -24.33 -10.80 -60.81
C GLU A 5 -24.15 -11.38 -62.24
N ILE A 6 -23.91 -12.70 -62.32
CA ILE A 6 -23.95 -13.63 -63.48
C ILE A 6 -22.77 -13.66 -64.48
N GLY A 7 -22.25 -14.88 -64.68
CA GLY A 7 -21.44 -15.29 -65.85
C GLY A 7 -20.89 -16.72 -65.71
N SER A 8 -21.48 -17.72 -66.39
CA SER A 8 -21.05 -19.13 -66.24
C SER A 8 -21.29 -20.02 -67.47
N ARG A 9 -20.61 -21.19 -67.50
CA ARG A 9 -20.83 -22.36 -68.41
C ARG A 9 -20.47 -22.16 -69.90
N ALA A 10 -20.17 -23.18 -70.73
CA ALA A 10 -19.66 -24.55 -70.51
C ALA A 10 -19.31 -25.23 -71.88
N ALA A 11 -18.81 -26.48 -71.83
CA ALA A 11 -19.15 -27.63 -72.72
C ALA A 11 -18.17 -28.17 -73.81
N ARG A 12 -17.81 -29.45 -73.62
CA ARG A 12 -17.89 -30.62 -74.56
C ARG A 12 -16.80 -30.97 -75.62
N HIS A 13 -16.24 -32.18 -75.40
CA HIS A 13 -15.93 -33.31 -76.33
C HIS A 13 -14.86 -33.22 -77.44
N GLY A 14 -14.01 -34.26 -77.50
CA GLY A 14 -13.12 -34.63 -78.63
C GLY A 14 -12.16 -35.81 -78.30
N HIS A 15 -12.01 -36.78 -79.21
CA HIS A 15 -11.18 -38.02 -79.13
C HIS A 15 -10.95 -38.54 -80.58
N PRO A 16 -10.08 -39.54 -80.89
CA PRO A 16 -8.91 -40.15 -80.20
C PRO A 16 -7.69 -40.39 -81.18
N SER A 17 -6.84 -41.42 -80.91
CA SER A 17 -5.71 -41.97 -81.74
C SER A 17 -4.42 -41.11 -81.82
N GLY A 18 -3.20 -41.57 -82.16
CA GLY A 18 -2.60 -42.91 -82.44
C GLY A 18 -1.21 -42.74 -83.15
N THR A 19 -0.28 -43.70 -83.31
CA THR A 19 -0.05 -45.05 -82.72
C THR A 19 1.34 -45.62 -83.12
N ASN A 20 2.15 -46.11 -82.16
CA ASN A 20 3.33 -47.02 -82.22
C ASN A 20 4.53 -46.83 -83.20
N ASN A 21 5.72 -47.25 -82.71
CA ASN A 21 6.98 -47.65 -83.41
C ASN A 21 7.81 -46.54 -84.12
N THR A 22 9.13 -46.66 -84.34
CA THR A 22 10.10 -47.78 -84.13
C THR A 22 11.48 -47.26 -83.67
N GLU A 23 12.43 -48.16 -83.39
CA GLU A 23 13.80 -47.89 -82.92
C GLU A 23 14.74 -47.23 -83.95
N ASN A 24 15.74 -46.46 -83.49
CA ASN A 24 17.18 -46.66 -83.80
C ASN A 24 18.11 -45.67 -83.04
N THR A 25 19.38 -46.05 -82.89
CA THR A 25 20.48 -45.30 -82.23
C THR A 25 21.83 -45.73 -82.82
N PRO A 26 22.96 -45.03 -82.58
CA PRO A 26 23.21 -43.63 -82.17
C PRO A 26 24.17 -42.96 -83.21
N PRO A 27 25.20 -42.13 -82.89
CA PRO A 27 25.38 -41.07 -81.89
C PRO A 27 25.78 -39.70 -82.51
N THR A 28 25.73 -38.59 -81.74
CA THR A 28 26.93 -37.76 -81.41
C THR A 28 26.62 -36.48 -80.57
N ASN A 29 27.53 -36.19 -79.64
CA ASN A 29 27.90 -34.88 -79.03
C ASN A 29 26.90 -33.72 -78.85
N GLY A 30 26.78 -33.25 -77.59
CA GLY A 30 27.51 -32.00 -77.28
C GLY A 30 26.82 -30.81 -76.60
N GLY A 31 25.61 -30.89 -76.05
CA GLY A 31 24.93 -29.73 -75.42
C GLY A 31 25.24 -29.49 -73.93
N LYS A 32 25.85 -28.35 -73.54
CA LYS A 32 26.15 -28.00 -72.13
C LYS A 32 25.18 -26.96 -71.52
N LYS A 33 24.40 -27.34 -70.49
CA LYS A 33 24.01 -26.56 -69.26
C LYS A 33 22.83 -27.26 -68.52
N PRO A 34 22.48 -26.93 -67.24
CA PRO A 34 22.90 -25.76 -66.45
C PRO A 34 23.62 -26.06 -65.12
N LYS A 35 24.76 -25.39 -64.89
CA LYS A 35 25.47 -25.43 -63.59
C LYS A 35 24.64 -24.83 -62.41
N LYS A 36 23.70 -23.91 -62.66
CA LYS A 36 22.89 -23.25 -61.61
C LYS A 36 22.09 -24.24 -60.74
N LYS A 37 21.41 -25.25 -61.32
CA LYS A 37 20.67 -26.26 -60.55
C LYS A 37 21.58 -27.04 -59.58
N ARG A 38 22.83 -27.33 -59.98
CA ARG A 38 23.80 -28.06 -59.15
C ARG A 38 24.37 -27.21 -58.00
N ILE A 39 24.33 -25.88 -58.11
CA ILE A 39 24.72 -24.95 -57.02
C ILE A 39 23.57 -24.80 -56.03
N LEU A 40 22.33 -24.59 -56.52
CA LEU A 40 21.13 -24.55 -55.68
C LEU A 40 20.95 -25.85 -54.88
N LEU A 41 21.17 -27.01 -55.49
CA LEU A 41 21.11 -28.30 -54.78
C LEU A 41 22.20 -28.43 -53.71
N LYS A 42 23.41 -27.88 -53.93
CA LYS A 42 24.47 -27.86 -52.90
C LYS A 42 24.16 -26.90 -51.76
N LEU A 43 23.56 -25.74 -52.05
CA LEU A 43 23.07 -24.80 -51.02
C LEU A 43 21.96 -25.45 -50.20
N PHE A 44 21.01 -26.13 -50.85
CA PHE A 44 19.95 -26.87 -50.16
C PHE A 44 20.50 -28.00 -49.27
N LEU A 45 21.40 -28.85 -49.79
CA LEU A 45 22.06 -29.88 -48.96
C LEU A 45 22.89 -29.27 -47.83
N GLY A 46 23.54 -28.12 -48.04
CA GLY A 46 24.28 -27.39 -47.01
C GLY A 46 23.37 -26.85 -45.91
N LEU A 47 22.21 -26.30 -46.27
CA LEU A 47 21.18 -25.85 -45.32
C LEU A 47 20.54 -27.03 -44.56
N VAL A 48 20.27 -28.15 -45.23
CA VAL A 48 19.80 -29.38 -44.58
C VAL A 48 20.85 -29.92 -43.61
N LEU A 49 22.13 -29.95 -43.99
CA LEU A 49 23.21 -30.38 -43.10
C LEU A 49 23.38 -29.45 -41.90
N LEU A 50 23.29 -28.12 -42.10
CA LEU A 50 23.27 -27.14 -41.01
C LEU A 50 22.05 -27.34 -40.08
N GLY A 51 20.87 -27.62 -40.63
CA GLY A 51 19.67 -27.94 -39.86
C GLY A 51 19.82 -29.22 -39.03
N VAL A 52 20.41 -30.27 -39.61
CA VAL A 52 20.71 -31.53 -38.90
C VAL A 52 21.76 -31.32 -37.80
N LEU A 53 22.83 -30.56 -38.06
CA LEU A 53 23.85 -30.24 -37.05
C LEU A 53 23.26 -29.38 -35.93
N GLY A 54 22.42 -28.39 -36.26
CA GLY A 54 21.68 -27.58 -35.28
C GLY A 54 20.71 -28.40 -34.43
N LEU A 55 20.00 -29.37 -35.05
CA LEU A 55 19.13 -30.31 -34.34
C LEU A 55 19.93 -31.21 -33.37
N ILE A 56 21.07 -31.76 -33.80
CA ILE A 56 21.95 -32.58 -32.95
C ILE A 56 22.49 -31.74 -31.78
N ALA A 57 22.94 -30.50 -32.04
CA ALA A 57 23.38 -29.58 -30.99
C ALA A 57 22.25 -29.23 -30.01
N GLY A 58 21.04 -28.99 -30.50
CA GLY A 58 19.85 -28.74 -29.68
C GLY A 58 19.44 -29.93 -28.81
N ILE A 59 19.52 -31.16 -29.35
CA ILE A 59 19.29 -32.40 -28.59
C ILE A 59 20.36 -32.60 -27.51
N GLY A 60 21.63 -32.34 -27.83
CA GLY A 60 22.72 -32.41 -26.86
C GLY A 60 22.58 -31.39 -25.73
N LEU A 61 22.18 -30.15 -26.06
CA LEU A 61 21.91 -29.09 -25.09
C LEU A 61 20.70 -29.44 -24.21
N PHE A 62 19.62 -29.94 -24.80
CA PHE A 62 18.43 -30.41 -24.07
C PHE A 62 18.80 -31.50 -23.05
N TRP A 63 19.54 -32.53 -23.47
CA TRP A 63 20.00 -33.59 -22.56
C TRP A 63 20.95 -33.07 -21.47
N SER A 64 21.82 -32.11 -21.80
CA SER A 64 22.70 -31.46 -20.81
C SER A 64 21.95 -30.62 -19.76
N TYR A 65 20.68 -30.29 -20.01
CA TYR A 65 19.82 -29.58 -19.07
C TYR A 65 18.85 -30.53 -18.34
N ALA A 66 18.23 -31.47 -19.06
CA ALA A 66 17.30 -32.46 -18.53
C ALA A 66 17.93 -33.38 -17.48
N LYS A 67 19.22 -33.74 -17.62
CA LYS A 67 19.96 -34.57 -16.64
C LYS A 67 20.03 -33.98 -15.22
N ASP A 68 19.85 -32.66 -15.09
CA ASP A 68 19.92 -31.92 -13.83
C ASP A 68 18.50 -31.62 -13.27
N ALA A 69 17.44 -32.25 -13.81
CA ALA A 69 16.07 -32.05 -13.33
C ALA A 69 15.89 -32.60 -11.89
N PRO A 70 15.03 -31.98 -11.06
CA PRO A 70 14.60 -32.59 -9.81
C PRO A 70 13.82 -33.89 -10.09
N LYS A 71 13.75 -34.80 -9.10
CA LYS A 71 12.96 -36.03 -9.22
C LYS A 71 11.45 -35.72 -9.15
N LEU A 72 10.64 -36.59 -9.74
CA LEU A 72 9.20 -36.60 -9.50
C LEU A 72 8.89 -37.22 -8.12
N GLU A 73 8.03 -36.54 -7.37
CA GLU A 73 7.62 -36.88 -6.00
C GLU A 73 6.11 -36.54 -5.87
N ASP A 74 5.29 -37.51 -5.44
CA ASP A 74 3.81 -37.41 -5.56
C ASP A 74 3.17 -36.40 -4.58
N ASP A 75 3.85 -36.16 -3.47
CA ASP A 75 3.57 -35.09 -2.52
C ASP A 75 3.68 -33.71 -3.19
N LYS A 76 4.72 -33.45 -3.99
CA LYS A 76 4.88 -32.19 -4.74
C LYS A 76 3.83 -31.99 -5.83
N LEU A 77 3.28 -33.07 -6.39
CA LEU A 77 2.15 -32.98 -7.34
C LEU A 77 0.83 -32.64 -6.65
N SER A 78 0.62 -33.10 -5.41
CA SER A 78 -0.63 -32.95 -4.66
C SER A 78 -0.67 -31.73 -3.73
N ALA A 79 0.49 -31.30 -3.22
CA ALA A 79 0.65 -30.13 -2.36
C ALA A 79 0.26 -28.83 -3.08
N THR A 80 -0.44 -27.95 -2.35
CA THR A 80 -0.65 -26.55 -2.72
C THR A 80 0.67 -25.78 -2.68
N VAL A 81 0.72 -24.68 -3.43
CA VAL A 81 1.87 -23.76 -3.46
C VAL A 81 1.41 -22.42 -2.89
N SER A 82 1.02 -22.48 -1.62
CA SER A 82 0.66 -21.34 -0.79
C SER A 82 1.90 -20.57 -0.34
N SER A 83 1.79 -19.24 -0.23
CA SER A 83 2.83 -18.42 0.40
C SER A 83 2.45 -18.11 1.84
N LYS A 84 3.43 -18.14 2.75
CA LYS A 84 3.22 -17.88 4.17
C LYS A 84 3.79 -16.52 4.53
N LEU A 85 3.01 -15.73 5.26
CA LEU A 85 3.44 -14.45 5.79
C LEU A 85 3.82 -14.64 7.25
N TYR A 86 5.09 -14.37 7.54
CA TYR A 86 5.70 -14.45 8.85
C TYR A 86 5.84 -13.03 9.43
N ASP A 87 5.55 -12.86 10.71
CA ASP A 87 5.76 -11.59 11.42
C ASP A 87 7.25 -11.37 11.74
N ALA A 88 7.58 -10.27 12.42
CA ALA A 88 8.95 -9.96 12.84
C ALA A 88 9.53 -10.97 13.86
N ASN A 89 8.70 -11.76 14.54
CA ASN A 89 9.11 -12.84 15.43
C ASN A 89 9.33 -14.17 14.68
N ASN A 90 8.97 -14.24 13.40
CA ASN A 90 8.90 -15.43 12.55
C ASN A 90 7.74 -16.38 12.93
N GLU A 91 6.64 -15.85 13.45
CA GLU A 91 5.37 -16.59 13.57
C GLU A 91 4.53 -16.41 12.30
N VAL A 92 3.96 -17.49 11.76
CA VAL A 92 3.03 -17.42 10.61
C VAL A 92 1.73 -16.80 11.08
N PHE A 93 1.37 -15.63 10.52
CA PHE A 93 0.11 -14.95 10.84
C PHE A 93 -0.95 -15.06 9.74
N GLU A 94 -0.54 -15.39 8.51
CA GLU A 94 -1.42 -15.59 7.37
C GLU A 94 -0.78 -16.60 6.39
N GLU A 95 -1.59 -17.47 5.78
CA GLU A 95 -1.16 -18.34 4.68
C GLU A 95 -2.00 -18.10 3.42
N LEU A 96 -1.42 -17.37 2.46
CA LEU A 96 -2.03 -17.01 1.18
C LEU A 96 -2.15 -18.24 0.28
N GLY A 97 -3.23 -19.01 0.50
CA GLY A 97 -3.68 -20.06 -0.42
C GLY A 97 -3.96 -21.44 0.14
N ALA A 98 -3.95 -21.63 1.46
CA ALA A 98 -4.12 -22.96 2.06
C ALA A 98 -5.54 -23.25 2.58
N GLU A 99 -6.39 -22.24 2.72
CA GLU A 99 -7.62 -22.37 3.52
C GLU A 99 -8.74 -23.14 2.80
N LYS A 100 -9.17 -24.24 3.42
CA LYS A 100 -10.44 -24.98 3.16
C LYS A 100 -10.59 -25.53 1.73
N ARG A 101 -9.54 -26.16 1.19
CA ARG A 101 -9.61 -26.86 -0.10
C ARG A 101 -10.34 -28.21 -0.02
N GLU A 102 -11.48 -28.32 -0.69
CA GLU A 102 -12.11 -29.58 -1.07
C GLU A 102 -11.39 -30.22 -2.27
N MET A 103 -11.05 -31.52 -2.18
CA MET A 103 -10.28 -32.23 -3.19
C MET A 103 -11.14 -33.15 -4.06
N ILE A 104 -11.24 -32.84 -5.35
CA ILE A 104 -11.95 -33.69 -6.33
C ILE A 104 -11.08 -34.87 -6.79
N LYS A 105 -11.66 -36.07 -6.90
CA LYS A 105 -10.97 -37.29 -7.36
C LYS A 105 -11.09 -37.46 -8.88
N PRO A 106 -10.22 -38.25 -9.55
CA PRO A 106 -10.27 -38.40 -11.02
C PRO A 106 -11.57 -38.99 -11.58
N THR A 107 -12.28 -39.79 -10.77
CA THR A 107 -13.61 -40.33 -11.10
C THR A 107 -14.72 -39.27 -11.09
N ASP A 108 -14.51 -38.20 -10.33
CA ASP A 108 -15.57 -37.28 -9.92
C ASP A 108 -15.56 -35.99 -10.78
N VAL A 109 -14.46 -35.74 -11.51
CA VAL A 109 -14.28 -34.57 -12.40
C VAL A 109 -15.32 -34.56 -13.55
N PRO A 110 -16.22 -33.56 -13.63
CA PRO A 110 -17.29 -33.52 -14.63
C PRO A 110 -16.77 -33.45 -16.06
N GLN A 111 -17.50 -34.07 -17.00
CA GLN A 111 -17.10 -34.07 -18.41
C GLN A 111 -17.05 -32.66 -19.01
N LEU A 112 -18.02 -31.80 -18.65
CA LEU A 112 -18.09 -30.41 -19.09
C LEU A 112 -16.82 -29.61 -18.71
N LEU A 113 -16.32 -29.80 -17.48
CA LEU A 113 -15.09 -29.15 -17.02
C LEU A 113 -13.85 -29.68 -17.74
N LYS A 114 -13.75 -31.01 -17.90
CA LYS A 114 -12.64 -31.62 -18.65
C LYS A 114 -12.59 -31.10 -20.08
N ASP A 115 -13.74 -30.97 -20.73
CA ASP A 115 -13.83 -30.43 -22.09
C ASP A 115 -13.59 -28.91 -22.16
N ALA A 116 -13.93 -28.14 -21.12
CA ALA A 116 -13.62 -26.71 -21.04
C ALA A 116 -12.11 -26.44 -20.87
N VAL A 117 -11.50 -27.03 -19.84
CA VAL A 117 -10.07 -26.86 -19.51
C VAL A 117 -9.18 -27.38 -20.66
N VAL A 118 -9.49 -28.56 -21.19
CA VAL A 118 -8.74 -29.11 -22.34
C VAL A 118 -8.96 -28.26 -23.59
N SER A 119 -10.13 -27.65 -23.80
CA SER A 119 -10.35 -26.82 -24.99
C SER A 119 -9.51 -25.55 -25.03
N VAL A 120 -9.36 -24.88 -23.88
CA VAL A 120 -8.67 -23.58 -23.81
C VAL A 120 -7.16 -23.72 -23.58
N GLU A 121 -6.71 -24.64 -22.72
CA GLU A 121 -5.29 -24.79 -22.38
C GLU A 121 -4.54 -25.76 -23.29
N ASP A 122 -5.12 -26.92 -23.62
CA ASP A 122 -4.44 -27.93 -24.42
C ASP A 122 -5.38 -28.85 -25.21
N LYS A 123 -5.88 -28.36 -26.35
CA LYS A 123 -6.85 -29.10 -27.18
C LYS A 123 -6.35 -30.42 -27.78
N ARG A 124 -5.08 -30.78 -27.53
CA ARG A 124 -4.49 -32.06 -27.95
C ARG A 124 -3.97 -32.88 -26.77
N PHE A 125 -4.34 -32.54 -25.53
CA PHE A 125 -3.91 -33.20 -24.29
C PHE A 125 -3.88 -34.73 -24.40
N TYR A 126 -5.02 -35.35 -24.74
CA TYR A 126 -5.17 -36.81 -24.90
C TYR A 126 -4.45 -37.42 -26.13
N LYS A 127 -3.67 -36.65 -26.90
CA LYS A 127 -3.01 -37.06 -28.16
C LYS A 127 -1.48 -36.86 -28.15
N HIS A 128 -0.90 -36.39 -27.04
CA HIS A 128 0.55 -36.17 -26.91
C HIS A 128 1.12 -36.85 -25.66
N SER A 129 2.45 -36.96 -25.58
CA SER A 129 3.19 -37.54 -24.45
C SER A 129 4.09 -36.49 -23.79
N GLY A 130 3.56 -35.81 -22.76
CA GLY A 130 4.22 -34.78 -21.96
C GLY A 130 4.35 -33.42 -22.65
N VAL A 131 4.82 -33.43 -23.89
CA VAL A 131 5.03 -32.24 -24.75
C VAL A 131 4.25 -32.36 -26.06
N ASP A 132 3.89 -31.23 -26.66
CA ASP A 132 3.24 -31.18 -27.98
C ASP A 132 4.17 -30.56 -29.04
N PRO A 133 4.87 -31.36 -29.86
CA PRO A 133 5.72 -30.86 -30.94
C PRO A 133 4.98 -30.04 -32.00
N ILE A 134 3.69 -30.31 -32.23
CA ILE A 134 2.89 -29.62 -33.25
C ILE A 134 2.43 -28.25 -32.73
N ARG A 135 2.07 -28.13 -31.45
CA ARG A 135 1.84 -26.80 -30.84
C ARG A 135 3.15 -26.01 -30.74
N ILE A 136 4.26 -26.64 -30.36
CA ILE A 136 5.59 -25.96 -30.27
C ILE A 136 6.03 -25.42 -31.64
N LEU A 137 5.90 -26.21 -32.72
CA LEU A 137 6.20 -25.73 -34.07
C LEU A 137 5.18 -24.67 -34.55
N GLY A 138 3.90 -24.83 -34.19
CA GLY A 138 2.83 -23.89 -34.50
C GLY A 138 3.03 -22.52 -33.84
N SER A 139 3.35 -22.48 -32.55
CA SER A 139 3.63 -21.22 -31.85
C SER A 139 4.94 -20.59 -32.31
N ALA A 140 6.00 -21.37 -32.54
CA ALA A 140 7.24 -20.83 -33.12
C ALA A 140 7.01 -20.14 -34.49
N PHE A 141 6.19 -20.74 -35.36
CA PHE A 141 5.81 -20.13 -36.64
C PHE A 141 4.88 -18.92 -36.48
N SER A 142 3.94 -18.98 -35.54
CA SER A 142 3.03 -17.88 -35.20
C SER A 142 3.80 -16.65 -34.71
N ASN A 143 4.66 -16.83 -33.70
CA ASN A 143 5.44 -15.78 -33.06
C ASN A 143 6.40 -15.10 -34.07
N PHE A 144 7.00 -15.87 -35.00
CA PHE A 144 7.81 -15.32 -36.09
C PHE A 144 7.01 -14.45 -37.08
N LYS A 145 5.70 -14.69 -37.22
CA LYS A 145 4.82 -13.97 -38.16
C LYS A 145 4.09 -12.79 -37.51
N THR A 146 3.75 -12.87 -36.22
CA THR A 146 2.91 -11.89 -35.52
C THR A 146 3.67 -11.04 -34.50
N GLY A 147 4.88 -11.43 -34.10
CA GLY A 147 5.66 -10.78 -33.06
C GLY A 147 5.17 -11.03 -31.62
N GLY A 148 4.05 -11.73 -31.45
CA GLY A 148 3.49 -12.08 -30.14
C GLY A 148 4.13 -13.32 -29.51
N LEU A 149 3.86 -13.55 -28.22
CA LEU A 149 4.28 -14.73 -27.45
C LEU A 149 3.11 -15.73 -27.31
N GLN A 150 2.80 -16.50 -28.35
CA GLN A 150 1.81 -17.57 -28.25
C GLN A 150 2.37 -18.76 -27.45
N GLY A 151 1.62 -19.24 -26.46
CA GLY A 151 2.04 -20.31 -25.54
C GLY A 151 2.21 -21.68 -26.22
N GLY A 152 3.32 -22.35 -25.91
CA GLY A 152 3.61 -23.73 -26.37
C GLY A 152 3.42 -24.82 -25.31
N SER A 153 3.32 -24.46 -24.03
CA SER A 153 3.33 -25.36 -22.87
C SER A 153 2.08 -26.23 -22.77
N THR A 154 2.24 -27.52 -22.47
CA THR A 154 1.11 -28.44 -22.18
C THR A 154 0.53 -28.28 -20.79
N LEU A 155 -0.69 -28.77 -20.56
CA LEU A 155 -1.28 -28.89 -19.21
C LEU A 155 -0.32 -29.62 -18.25
N THR A 156 0.34 -30.67 -18.73
CA THR A 156 1.37 -31.42 -17.98
C THR A 156 2.58 -30.55 -17.65
N GLN A 157 3.07 -29.74 -18.59
CA GLN A 157 4.15 -28.77 -18.32
C GLN A 157 3.70 -27.63 -17.38
N GLN A 158 2.43 -27.22 -17.42
CA GLN A 158 1.88 -26.26 -16.47
C GLN A 158 1.85 -26.85 -15.05
N LEU A 159 1.34 -28.08 -14.87
CA LEU A 159 1.36 -28.80 -13.59
C LEU A 159 2.79 -28.97 -13.06
N ILE A 160 3.74 -29.33 -13.92
CA ILE A 160 5.16 -29.45 -13.56
C ILE A 160 5.77 -28.10 -13.16
N LYS A 161 5.50 -27.01 -13.90
CA LYS A 161 5.90 -25.65 -13.51
C LYS A 161 5.39 -25.33 -12.09
N LEU A 162 4.09 -25.57 -11.85
CA LEU A 162 3.42 -25.36 -10.56
C LEU A 162 3.89 -26.31 -9.43
N SER A 163 4.76 -27.29 -9.69
CA SER A 163 5.09 -28.33 -8.69
C SER A 163 6.58 -28.48 -8.36
N TYR A 164 7.48 -28.01 -9.23
CA TYR A 164 8.92 -28.26 -9.09
C TYR A 164 9.83 -27.04 -9.29
N PHE A 165 9.27 -25.88 -9.66
CA PHE A 165 10.06 -24.79 -10.19
C PHE A 165 9.66 -23.43 -9.61
N SER A 166 10.64 -22.73 -9.04
CA SER A 166 10.49 -21.30 -8.75
C SER A 166 10.23 -20.52 -10.05
N THR A 167 9.34 -19.55 -9.95
CA THR A 167 8.87 -18.66 -11.02
C THR A 167 9.90 -17.63 -11.45
N LYS A 168 10.76 -17.18 -10.51
CA LYS A 168 11.93 -16.28 -10.64
C LYS A 168 12.29 -15.94 -12.09
N GLU A 169 12.27 -14.65 -12.43
CA GLU A 169 12.60 -14.18 -13.79
C GLU A 169 13.96 -14.71 -14.30
N LYS A 170 14.98 -14.66 -13.43
CA LYS A 170 16.34 -15.21 -13.68
C LYS A 170 16.36 -16.70 -14.06
N ASP A 171 15.35 -17.46 -13.63
CA ASP A 171 15.22 -18.90 -13.86
C ASP A 171 14.30 -19.26 -15.03
N GLN A 172 13.67 -18.29 -15.72
CA GLN A 172 12.84 -18.52 -16.92
C GLN A 172 13.66 -18.81 -18.19
N ASN A 173 14.74 -19.57 -18.05
CA ASN A 173 15.73 -19.83 -19.07
C ASN A 173 15.53 -21.19 -19.78
N LEU A 174 16.32 -21.43 -20.84
CA LEU A 174 16.25 -22.67 -21.63
C LEU A 174 16.58 -23.95 -20.84
N LYS A 175 17.31 -23.86 -19.71
CA LYS A 175 17.56 -25.01 -18.84
C LYS A 175 16.28 -25.41 -18.13
N ARG A 176 15.60 -24.46 -17.46
CA ARG A 176 14.31 -24.74 -16.79
C ARG A 176 13.28 -25.29 -17.78
N LYS A 177 13.16 -24.68 -18.97
CA LYS A 177 12.20 -25.16 -19.98
C LYS A 177 12.50 -26.57 -20.51
N ALA A 178 13.77 -26.98 -20.57
CA ALA A 178 14.16 -28.35 -20.90
C ALA A 178 13.83 -29.33 -19.74
N GLN A 179 14.04 -28.94 -18.49
CA GLN A 179 13.68 -29.74 -17.31
C GLN A 179 12.15 -29.88 -17.17
N GLU A 180 11.38 -28.79 -17.35
CA GLU A 180 9.90 -28.80 -17.41
C GLU A 180 9.38 -29.78 -18.48
N ALA A 181 9.99 -29.77 -19.67
CA ALA A 181 9.65 -30.67 -20.77
C ALA A 181 10.01 -32.14 -20.48
N TRP A 182 11.19 -32.39 -19.89
CA TRP A 182 11.61 -33.74 -19.48
C TRP A 182 10.66 -34.34 -18.44
N LEU A 183 10.38 -33.59 -17.36
CA LEU A 183 9.51 -34.06 -16.28
C LEU A 183 8.06 -34.25 -16.72
N ALA A 184 7.56 -33.46 -17.67
CA ALA A 184 6.25 -33.71 -18.27
C ALA A 184 6.21 -35.00 -19.10
N ILE A 185 7.31 -35.37 -19.78
CA ILE A 185 7.44 -36.66 -20.50
C ILE A 185 7.59 -37.82 -19.51
N GLU A 186 8.21 -37.60 -18.35
CA GLU A 186 8.39 -38.61 -17.30
C GLU A 186 7.08 -38.88 -16.54
N LEU A 187 6.38 -37.83 -16.12
CA LEU A 187 5.09 -37.90 -15.42
C LEU A 187 4.02 -38.66 -16.22
N GLU A 188 3.96 -38.47 -17.53
CA GLU A 188 3.02 -39.20 -18.42
C GLU A 188 3.40 -40.66 -18.71
N LYS A 189 4.50 -41.18 -18.13
CA LYS A 189 4.75 -42.64 -18.07
C LYS A 189 4.20 -43.26 -16.78
N GLU A 190 4.06 -42.45 -15.72
CA GLU A 190 3.71 -42.90 -14.38
C GLU A 190 2.24 -42.63 -14.02
N LYS A 191 1.63 -41.60 -14.63
CA LYS A 191 0.26 -41.15 -14.36
C LYS A 191 -0.59 -41.14 -15.63
N SER A 192 -1.87 -41.46 -15.47
CA SER A 192 -2.89 -41.30 -16.53
C SER A 192 -3.17 -39.83 -16.84
N LYS A 193 -3.79 -39.57 -18.01
CA LYS A 193 -4.24 -38.22 -18.39
C LYS A 193 -5.30 -37.69 -17.42
N GLU A 194 -6.13 -38.58 -16.93
CA GLU A 194 -7.20 -38.35 -15.96
C GLU A 194 -6.63 -37.92 -14.62
N GLU A 195 -5.60 -38.61 -14.10
CA GLU A 195 -4.86 -38.18 -12.91
C GLU A 195 -4.19 -36.83 -13.11
N ILE A 196 -3.42 -36.62 -14.19
CA ILE A 196 -2.70 -35.38 -14.45
C ILE A 196 -3.65 -34.17 -14.55
N LEU A 197 -4.76 -34.32 -15.27
CA LEU A 197 -5.79 -33.29 -15.35
C LEU A 197 -6.43 -33.05 -13.97
N THR A 198 -6.58 -34.10 -13.15
CA THR A 198 -7.10 -33.96 -11.78
C THR A 198 -6.12 -33.24 -10.86
N TYR A 199 -4.82 -33.54 -10.90
CA TYR A 199 -3.80 -32.78 -10.16
C TYR A 199 -3.82 -31.31 -10.57
N TYR A 200 -3.91 -31.01 -11.88
CA TYR A 200 -4.02 -29.63 -12.37
C TYR A 200 -5.30 -28.92 -11.84
N ILE A 201 -6.47 -29.53 -12.04
CA ILE A 201 -7.78 -29.01 -11.57
C ILE A 201 -7.79 -28.78 -10.06
N ASN A 202 -7.06 -29.57 -9.29
CA ASN A 202 -6.90 -29.44 -7.85
C ASN A 202 -5.89 -28.36 -7.41
N LYS A 203 -4.92 -28.01 -8.25
CA LYS A 203 -3.72 -27.24 -7.86
C LYS A 203 -3.68 -25.81 -8.39
N VAL A 204 -4.44 -25.49 -9.44
CA VAL A 204 -4.56 -24.11 -9.95
C VAL A 204 -5.04 -23.13 -8.87
N TYR A 205 -4.46 -21.94 -8.86
CA TYR A 205 -4.97 -20.79 -8.11
C TYR A 205 -6.19 -20.19 -8.85
N MET A 206 -7.17 -19.74 -8.08
CA MET A 206 -8.52 -19.38 -8.55
C MET A 206 -8.98 -18.02 -7.98
N ALA A 207 -8.05 -17.08 -7.79
CA ALA A 207 -8.26 -15.79 -7.12
C ALA A 207 -8.81 -15.92 -5.67
N ASN A 208 -8.94 -14.81 -4.94
CA ASN A 208 -9.52 -14.74 -3.58
C ASN A 208 -8.93 -15.77 -2.55
N GLY A 209 -7.65 -16.13 -2.68
CA GLY A 209 -7.03 -17.17 -1.84
C GLY A 209 -7.49 -18.61 -2.11
N LEU A 210 -8.36 -18.84 -3.11
CA LEU A 210 -8.97 -20.13 -3.41
C LEU A 210 -8.08 -20.95 -4.35
N TYR A 211 -7.84 -22.23 -4.02
CA TYR A 211 -7.03 -23.14 -4.83
C TYR A 211 -7.83 -24.41 -5.15
N GLY A 212 -7.76 -24.84 -6.40
CA GLY A 212 -8.54 -25.95 -6.93
C GLY A 212 -9.96 -25.56 -7.34
N MET A 213 -10.38 -26.02 -8.52
CA MET A 213 -11.65 -25.59 -9.14
C MET A 213 -12.90 -26.04 -8.36
N GLU A 214 -12.82 -27.09 -7.54
CA GLU A 214 -13.93 -27.54 -6.67
C GLU A 214 -14.17 -26.55 -5.52
N THR A 215 -13.09 -26.07 -4.91
CA THR A 215 -13.16 -25.07 -3.83
C THR A 215 -13.62 -23.72 -4.40
N ALA A 216 -13.17 -23.38 -5.62
CA ALA A 216 -13.72 -22.24 -6.34
C ALA A 216 -15.22 -22.42 -6.64
N ALA A 217 -15.68 -23.56 -7.15
CA ALA A 217 -17.11 -23.79 -7.42
C ALA A 217 -17.98 -23.56 -6.18
N GLN A 218 -17.54 -24.05 -5.02
CA GLN A 218 -18.28 -23.92 -3.77
C GLN A 218 -18.25 -22.48 -3.22
N SER A 219 -17.11 -21.78 -3.27
CA SER A 219 -16.99 -20.39 -2.80
C SER A 219 -17.63 -19.37 -3.75
N TYR A 220 -17.43 -19.48 -5.07
CA TYR A 220 -17.99 -18.56 -6.06
C TYR A 220 -19.50 -18.79 -6.27
N PHE A 221 -19.96 -20.04 -6.34
CA PHE A 221 -21.34 -20.36 -6.78
C PHE A 221 -22.19 -21.12 -5.75
N GLY A 222 -21.63 -21.50 -4.60
CA GLY A 222 -22.34 -22.30 -3.59
C GLY A 222 -22.62 -23.75 -4.01
N LYS A 223 -21.89 -24.28 -5.01
CA LYS A 223 -22.17 -25.55 -5.69
C LYS A 223 -20.92 -26.40 -5.87
N PRO A 224 -21.01 -27.74 -5.91
CA PRO A 224 -19.92 -28.58 -6.41
C PRO A 224 -19.75 -28.42 -7.93
N LEU A 225 -18.58 -28.79 -8.48
CA LEU A 225 -18.31 -28.70 -9.92
C LEU A 225 -19.34 -29.44 -10.79
N ALA A 226 -19.94 -30.52 -10.27
CA ALA A 226 -20.94 -31.32 -10.96
C ALA A 226 -22.28 -30.60 -11.20
N GLU A 227 -22.54 -29.48 -10.52
CA GLU A 227 -23.78 -28.70 -10.61
C GLU A 227 -23.59 -27.33 -11.31
N LEU A 228 -22.39 -27.03 -11.79
CA LEU A 228 -22.14 -25.81 -12.57
C LEU A 228 -22.73 -25.91 -13.97
N ASN A 229 -23.33 -24.80 -14.43
CA ASN A 229 -23.77 -24.67 -15.81
C ASN A 229 -22.57 -24.38 -16.76
N LEU A 230 -22.83 -24.32 -18.07
CA LEU A 230 -21.81 -24.04 -19.08
C LEU A 230 -21.04 -22.70 -18.85
N PRO A 231 -21.69 -21.52 -18.69
CA PRO A 231 -20.95 -20.28 -18.45
C PRO A 231 -20.20 -20.24 -17.11
N GLN A 232 -20.74 -20.84 -16.04
CA GLN A 232 -20.05 -20.96 -14.74
C GLN A 232 -18.80 -21.86 -14.85
N THR A 233 -18.92 -23.01 -15.54
CA THR A 233 -17.80 -23.91 -15.83
C THR A 233 -16.74 -23.23 -16.71
N ALA A 234 -17.15 -22.46 -17.72
CA ALA A 234 -16.25 -21.75 -18.61
C ALA A 234 -15.48 -20.62 -17.92
N LEU A 235 -16.06 -19.97 -16.91
CA LEU A 235 -15.36 -18.97 -16.10
C LEU A 235 -14.22 -19.62 -15.31
N LEU A 236 -14.52 -20.66 -14.53
CA LEU A 236 -13.50 -21.37 -13.74
C LEU A 236 -12.43 -22.03 -14.62
N ALA A 237 -12.79 -22.58 -15.78
CA ALA A 237 -11.82 -23.15 -16.71
C ALA A 237 -10.91 -22.08 -17.36
N GLY A 238 -11.34 -20.82 -17.43
CA GLY A 238 -10.55 -19.71 -17.95
C GLY A 238 -9.60 -19.08 -16.94
N MET A 239 -10.03 -19.00 -15.67
CA MET A 239 -9.36 -18.27 -14.60
C MET A 239 -7.85 -18.60 -14.37
N PRO A 240 -7.38 -19.86 -14.43
CA PRO A 240 -5.98 -20.22 -14.11
C PRO A 240 -4.87 -19.52 -14.91
N GLN A 241 -5.17 -18.96 -16.09
CA GLN A 241 -4.17 -18.25 -16.89
C GLN A 241 -3.66 -16.97 -16.20
N ALA A 242 -4.55 -16.23 -15.52
CA ALA A 242 -4.24 -15.01 -14.78
C ALA A 242 -5.34 -14.75 -13.74
N PRO A 243 -5.34 -15.46 -12.60
CA PRO A 243 -6.52 -15.52 -11.72
C PRO A 243 -6.98 -14.14 -11.21
N ASN A 244 -6.05 -13.30 -10.72
CA ASN A 244 -6.37 -11.96 -10.24
C ASN A 244 -6.84 -10.97 -11.34
N ASP A 245 -6.58 -11.27 -12.62
CA ASP A 245 -7.09 -10.50 -13.76
C ASP A 245 -8.45 -10.99 -14.26
N TYR A 246 -8.79 -12.25 -13.98
CA TYR A 246 -10.03 -12.91 -14.37
C TYR A 246 -10.98 -13.15 -13.20
N ASP A 247 -10.75 -12.43 -12.10
CA ASP A 247 -11.62 -12.39 -10.93
C ASP A 247 -12.92 -11.62 -11.24
N PRO A 248 -14.10 -12.25 -11.21
CA PRO A 248 -15.36 -11.58 -11.50
C PRO A 248 -15.78 -10.55 -10.43
N TYR A 249 -15.27 -10.61 -9.20
CA TYR A 249 -15.59 -9.62 -8.17
C TYR A 249 -14.79 -8.33 -8.35
N VAL A 250 -13.55 -8.43 -8.85
CA VAL A 250 -12.63 -7.29 -8.98
C VAL A 250 -12.60 -6.72 -10.41
N LYS A 251 -12.68 -7.59 -11.44
CA LYS A 251 -12.57 -7.21 -12.86
C LYS A 251 -13.64 -7.91 -13.72
N PRO A 252 -14.94 -7.70 -13.46
CA PRO A 252 -16.05 -8.43 -14.10
C PRO A 252 -16.00 -8.44 -15.64
N ASP A 253 -15.66 -7.32 -16.28
CA ASP A 253 -15.56 -7.25 -17.75
C ASP A 253 -14.44 -8.14 -18.31
N VAL A 254 -13.26 -8.13 -17.68
CA VAL A 254 -12.09 -8.91 -18.10
C VAL A 254 -12.33 -10.41 -17.84
N ALA A 255 -12.94 -10.74 -16.71
CA ALA A 255 -13.42 -12.08 -16.40
C ALA A 255 -14.44 -12.59 -17.44
N LYS A 256 -15.37 -11.73 -17.89
CA LYS A 256 -16.34 -12.06 -18.95
C LYS A 256 -15.66 -12.30 -20.30
N GLU A 257 -14.72 -11.45 -20.71
CA GLU A 257 -13.98 -11.66 -21.96
C GLU A 257 -13.24 -13.00 -21.96
N ARG A 258 -12.55 -13.35 -20.85
CA ARG A 258 -11.86 -14.64 -20.72
C ARG A 258 -12.83 -15.83 -20.75
N ARG A 259 -13.96 -15.77 -20.03
CA ARG A 259 -15.02 -16.78 -20.09
C ARG A 259 -15.54 -16.98 -21.51
N ASP A 260 -15.81 -15.89 -22.23
CA ASP A 260 -16.33 -15.94 -23.60
C ASP A 260 -15.28 -16.49 -24.60
N VAL A 261 -13.98 -16.34 -24.33
CA VAL A 261 -12.89 -17.03 -25.06
C VAL A 261 -12.91 -18.54 -24.78
N VAL A 262 -13.11 -18.98 -23.53
CA VAL A 262 -13.23 -20.41 -23.19
C VAL A 262 -14.40 -21.04 -23.94
N LEU A 263 -15.59 -20.43 -23.86
CA LEU A 263 -16.78 -20.84 -24.60
C LEU A 263 -16.50 -20.95 -26.12
N TYR A 264 -15.80 -19.97 -26.69
CA TYR A 264 -15.41 -20.01 -28.10
C TYR A 264 -14.48 -21.20 -28.42
N THR A 265 -13.47 -21.48 -27.58
CA THR A 265 -12.58 -22.64 -27.80
C THR A 265 -13.31 -23.98 -27.65
N MET A 266 -14.28 -24.10 -26.74
CA MET A 266 -15.12 -25.30 -26.62
C MET A 266 -15.90 -25.55 -27.91
N LYS A 267 -16.50 -24.50 -28.47
CA LYS A 267 -17.25 -24.55 -29.73
C LYS A 267 -16.36 -24.90 -30.93
N GLU A 268 -15.17 -24.30 -31.05
CA GLU A 268 -14.20 -24.61 -32.13
C GLU A 268 -13.52 -26.00 -32.00
N ASN A 269 -13.71 -26.69 -30.86
CA ASN A 269 -13.24 -28.06 -30.63
C ASN A 269 -14.39 -29.08 -30.60
N ASP A 270 -15.56 -28.73 -31.17
CA ASP A 270 -16.77 -29.55 -31.26
C ASP A 270 -17.32 -30.04 -29.90
N LYS A 271 -17.13 -29.26 -28.81
CA LYS A 271 -17.58 -29.60 -27.45
C LYS A 271 -18.94 -29.04 -27.07
N ILE A 272 -19.34 -27.94 -27.70
CA ILE A 272 -20.67 -27.32 -27.57
C ILE A 272 -21.15 -26.86 -28.95
N THR A 273 -22.46 -26.83 -29.15
CA THR A 273 -23.06 -26.31 -30.39
C THR A 273 -22.94 -24.78 -30.47
N GLN A 274 -23.15 -24.24 -31.68
CA GLN A 274 -23.28 -22.79 -31.89
C GLN A 274 -24.35 -22.17 -30.97
N LYS A 275 -25.49 -22.84 -30.78
CA LYS A 275 -26.57 -22.33 -29.90
C LYS A 275 -26.13 -22.29 -28.44
N GLU A 276 -25.52 -23.34 -27.92
CA GLU A 276 -25.05 -23.36 -26.51
C GLU A 276 -23.96 -22.31 -26.26
N TYR A 277 -23.09 -22.06 -27.25
CA TYR A 277 -22.14 -20.94 -27.21
C TYR A 277 -22.85 -19.58 -27.16
N ASP A 278 -23.82 -19.33 -28.04
CA ASP A 278 -24.55 -18.04 -28.10
C ASP A 278 -25.38 -17.80 -26.83
N ASP A 279 -26.07 -18.83 -26.34
CA ASP A 279 -26.87 -18.79 -25.10
C ASP A 279 -25.98 -18.51 -23.88
N ALA A 280 -24.87 -19.24 -23.70
CA ALA A 280 -23.96 -19.08 -22.56
C ALA A 280 -23.16 -17.76 -22.60
N LYS A 281 -22.87 -17.24 -23.80
CA LYS A 281 -22.20 -15.94 -23.97
C LYS A 281 -23.10 -14.77 -23.56
N ALA A 282 -24.41 -14.92 -23.72
CA ALA A 282 -25.42 -13.95 -23.32
C ALA A 282 -25.67 -13.93 -21.80
N THR A 283 -25.29 -14.98 -21.05
CA THR A 283 -25.38 -14.99 -19.59
C THR A 283 -24.50 -13.87 -18.98
N PRO A 284 -24.99 -13.13 -17.97
CA PRO A 284 -24.18 -12.20 -17.16
C PRO A 284 -22.97 -12.87 -16.51
N ILE A 285 -22.01 -12.09 -15.98
CA ILE A 285 -20.80 -12.63 -15.35
C ILE A 285 -20.99 -12.95 -13.87
N ASP A 286 -21.97 -12.28 -13.26
CA ASP A 286 -22.46 -12.37 -11.89
C ASP A 286 -23.54 -13.44 -11.67
N ASP A 287 -23.95 -14.17 -12.72
CA ASP A 287 -25.00 -15.19 -12.66
C ASP A 287 -24.71 -16.30 -11.63
N GLY A 288 -25.41 -16.22 -10.49
CA GLY A 288 -25.28 -17.16 -9.38
C GLY A 288 -24.08 -16.93 -8.46
N LEU A 289 -23.33 -15.84 -8.60
CA LEU A 289 -22.23 -15.53 -7.67
C LEU A 289 -22.74 -15.34 -6.25
N GLN A 290 -21.98 -15.87 -5.29
CA GLN A 290 -22.23 -15.74 -3.85
C GLN A 290 -21.31 -14.67 -3.24
N PRO A 291 -21.69 -14.03 -2.12
CA PRO A 291 -20.74 -13.30 -1.29
C PRO A 291 -19.67 -14.25 -0.74
N LEU A 292 -18.40 -13.87 -0.85
CA LEU A 292 -17.28 -14.63 -0.30
C LEU A 292 -17.35 -14.60 1.24
N LYS A 293 -17.00 -15.72 1.88
CA LYS A 293 -17.06 -15.86 3.35
C LYS A 293 -15.66 -15.77 3.94
N GLN A 294 -15.47 -14.93 4.95
CA GLN A 294 -14.24 -14.89 5.73
C GLN A 294 -13.94 -16.24 6.40
N SER A 295 -12.64 -16.51 6.60
CA SER A 295 -12.12 -17.76 7.12
C SER A 295 -11.29 -17.62 8.40
N ASN A 296 -10.68 -16.45 8.63
CA ASN A 296 -9.78 -16.11 9.75
C ASN A 296 -10.23 -14.80 10.41
N GLU A 297 -10.67 -14.84 11.68
CA GLU A 297 -11.13 -13.65 12.43
C GLU A 297 -10.04 -12.58 12.64
N ASN A 298 -8.77 -12.98 12.64
CA ASN A 298 -7.64 -12.04 12.74
C ASN A 298 -7.38 -11.29 11.44
N ARG A 299 -7.91 -11.74 10.29
CA ARG A 299 -7.56 -11.19 8.97
C ARG A 299 -7.78 -9.68 8.91
N LYS A 300 -8.90 -9.17 9.44
CA LYS A 300 -9.22 -7.73 9.47
C LYS A 300 -8.27 -6.87 10.32
N ILE A 301 -7.52 -7.48 11.25
CA ILE A 301 -6.49 -6.79 12.05
C ILE A 301 -5.27 -6.47 11.17
N VAL A 302 -4.99 -7.29 10.16
CA VAL A 302 -3.76 -7.23 9.32
C VAL A 302 -4.02 -6.94 7.84
N ASP A 303 -5.28 -6.87 7.39
CA ASP A 303 -5.63 -6.91 5.97
C ASP A 303 -4.98 -5.79 5.12
N ASN A 304 -4.98 -4.55 5.61
CA ASN A 304 -4.29 -3.45 4.94
C ASN A 304 -2.77 -3.67 4.87
N TYR A 305 -2.15 -4.17 5.94
CA TYR A 305 -0.72 -4.49 5.95
C TYR A 305 -0.39 -5.61 4.96
N ILE A 306 -1.24 -6.65 4.88
CA ILE A 306 -1.11 -7.73 3.89
C ILE A 306 -1.22 -7.18 2.47
N ARG A 307 -2.14 -6.23 2.20
CA ARG A 307 -2.27 -5.59 0.88
C ARG A 307 -0.94 -4.97 0.41
N GLU A 308 -0.26 -4.23 1.29
CA GLU A 308 1.01 -3.59 0.93
C GLU A 308 2.18 -4.57 0.88
N VAL A 309 2.21 -5.62 1.73
CA VAL A 309 3.16 -6.74 1.60
C VAL A 309 3.03 -7.42 0.23
N ILE A 310 1.80 -7.64 -0.23
CA ILE A 310 1.54 -8.24 -1.55
C ILE A 310 2.01 -7.30 -2.66
N ALA A 311 1.67 -6.01 -2.58
CA ALA A 311 2.12 -5.01 -3.56
C ALA A 311 3.66 -4.87 -3.62
N GLU A 312 4.34 -4.93 -2.48
CA GLU A 312 5.81 -4.91 -2.41
C GLU A 312 6.41 -6.17 -3.06
N VAL A 313 5.93 -7.36 -2.72
CA VAL A 313 6.41 -8.63 -3.31
C VAL A 313 6.10 -8.73 -4.82
N GLU A 314 4.93 -8.25 -5.27
CA GLU A 314 4.58 -8.17 -6.69
C GLU A 314 5.47 -7.17 -7.45
N SER A 315 5.88 -6.07 -6.80
CA SER A 315 6.86 -5.13 -7.39
C SER A 315 8.25 -5.75 -7.61
N MET A 316 8.57 -6.85 -6.91
CA MET A 316 9.79 -7.63 -7.14
C MET A 316 9.70 -8.62 -8.33
N GLY A 317 8.56 -8.67 -9.03
CA GLY A 317 8.31 -9.64 -10.11
C GLY A 317 7.98 -11.05 -9.61
N LYS A 318 7.36 -11.16 -8.43
CA LYS A 318 6.98 -12.43 -7.76
C LYS A 318 5.46 -12.46 -7.57
N ASN A 319 4.84 -13.64 -7.57
CA ASN A 319 3.40 -13.79 -7.35
C ASN A 319 3.14 -14.58 -6.06
N VAL A 320 2.65 -13.88 -5.03
CA VAL A 320 2.34 -14.45 -3.71
C VAL A 320 1.33 -15.60 -3.74
N TYR A 321 0.57 -15.77 -4.83
CA TYR A 321 -0.46 -16.79 -4.99
C TYR A 321 -0.09 -17.93 -5.95
N THR A 322 1.15 -17.97 -6.48
CA THR A 322 1.60 -19.09 -7.33
C THR A 322 3.00 -19.60 -7.05
N ASP A 323 3.77 -18.91 -6.21
CA ASP A 323 5.23 -19.06 -6.18
C ASP A 323 5.75 -19.80 -4.94
N GLY A 324 4.91 -19.97 -3.90
CA GLY A 324 5.22 -20.73 -2.70
C GLY A 324 6.29 -20.06 -1.85
N LEU A 325 6.04 -18.83 -1.45
CA LEU A 325 7.03 -17.97 -0.82
C LEU A 325 6.86 -17.96 0.70
N ASP A 326 7.94 -18.18 1.44
CA ASP A 326 7.99 -17.88 2.87
C ASP A 326 8.44 -16.42 3.00
N ILE A 327 7.46 -15.53 3.18
CA ILE A 327 7.59 -14.06 3.17
C ILE A 327 7.72 -13.59 4.61
N HIS A 328 8.93 -13.22 5.02
CA HIS A 328 9.18 -12.63 6.33
C HIS A 328 8.95 -11.13 6.26
N THR A 329 8.04 -10.63 7.10
CA THR A 329 7.63 -9.23 7.13
C THR A 329 8.25 -8.47 8.32
N ASN A 330 8.08 -7.16 8.32
CA ASN A 330 8.49 -6.26 9.39
C ASN A 330 7.43 -6.11 10.49
N LEU A 331 6.28 -6.78 10.35
CA LEU A 331 5.10 -6.64 11.20
C LEU A 331 5.39 -7.00 12.66
N ASP A 332 5.14 -6.06 13.57
CA ASP A 332 4.96 -6.38 14.98
C ASP A 332 3.47 -6.67 15.21
N MET A 333 3.16 -7.96 15.36
CA MET A 333 1.78 -8.44 15.54
C MET A 333 1.10 -7.86 16.80
N ASN A 334 1.86 -7.53 17.85
CA ASN A 334 1.31 -6.99 19.10
C ASN A 334 1.05 -5.49 18.97
N ALA A 335 1.95 -4.75 18.33
CA ALA A 335 1.73 -3.35 17.96
C ALA A 335 0.55 -3.21 16.98
N GLN A 336 0.42 -4.11 16.00
CA GLN A 336 -0.71 -4.10 15.07
C GLN A 336 -2.04 -4.36 15.78
N LYS A 337 -2.11 -5.35 16.69
CA LYS A 337 -3.30 -5.62 17.51
C LYS A 337 -3.66 -4.42 18.38
N ARG A 338 -2.68 -3.82 19.07
CA ARG A 338 -2.87 -2.59 19.86
C ARG A 338 -3.42 -1.44 19.02
N LEU A 339 -2.84 -1.20 17.83
CA LEU A 339 -3.29 -0.15 16.93
C LEU A 339 -4.74 -0.37 16.47
N TYR A 340 -5.10 -1.62 16.15
CA TYR A 340 -6.47 -2.00 15.81
C TYR A 340 -7.44 -1.80 16.99
N GLU A 341 -7.05 -2.19 18.22
CA GLU A 341 -7.85 -2.00 19.44
C GLU A 341 -8.09 -0.52 19.79
N ILE A 342 -7.05 0.33 19.65
CA ILE A 342 -7.15 1.77 19.89
C ILE A 342 -8.18 2.42 18.94
N ILE A 343 -8.26 1.93 17.70
CA ILE A 343 -9.06 2.55 16.64
C ILE A 343 -10.48 1.97 16.55
N ASN A 344 -10.67 0.68 16.83
CA ASN A 344 -11.95 -0.01 16.65
C ASN A 344 -12.62 -0.39 18.00
N SER A 345 -12.26 0.28 19.10
CA SER A 345 -12.98 0.17 20.38
C SER A 345 -13.17 1.52 21.06
N ASP A 346 -14.28 1.65 21.79
CA ASP A 346 -14.62 2.87 22.55
C ASP A 346 -13.87 2.97 23.90
N THR A 347 -12.69 2.33 24.01
CA THR A 347 -11.90 2.22 25.26
C THR A 347 -10.80 3.27 25.38
N TYR A 348 -10.26 3.73 24.24
CA TYR A 348 -9.02 4.52 24.20
C TYR A 348 -9.22 5.94 23.66
N VAL A 349 -10.13 6.12 22.71
CA VAL A 349 -10.34 7.37 21.96
C VAL A 349 -11.83 7.54 21.64
N GLU A 350 -12.34 8.77 21.76
CA GLU A 350 -13.72 9.11 21.37
C GLU A 350 -13.80 9.54 19.90
N TYR A 351 -14.90 9.19 19.26
CA TYR A 351 -15.18 9.42 17.83
C TYR A 351 -16.57 10.05 17.65
N PRO A 352 -16.78 10.92 16.65
CA PRO A 352 -18.08 11.57 16.44
C PRO A 352 -19.20 10.58 16.08
N ASP A 353 -18.86 9.51 15.36
CA ASP A 353 -19.79 8.48 14.88
C ASP A 353 -19.03 7.19 14.46
N GLN A 354 -19.72 6.27 13.79
CA GLN A 354 -19.17 5.00 13.32
C GLN A 354 -18.63 5.03 11.87
N ASP A 355 -18.92 6.08 11.09
CA ASP A 355 -18.43 6.26 9.71
C ASP A 355 -17.06 6.95 9.68
N PHE A 356 -16.74 7.73 10.72
CA PHE A 356 -15.46 8.40 10.92
C PHE A 356 -14.27 7.43 10.83
N GLN A 357 -13.30 7.75 9.97
CA GLN A 357 -12.16 6.90 9.66
C GLN A 357 -10.87 7.37 10.34
N VAL A 358 -9.99 6.42 10.57
CA VAL A 358 -8.61 6.63 11.01
C VAL A 358 -7.69 5.85 10.07
N ALA A 359 -6.57 6.45 9.68
CA ALA A 359 -5.50 5.76 8.96
C ALA A 359 -4.16 6.06 9.63
N SER A 360 -3.42 5.03 10.02
CA SER A 360 -2.21 5.18 10.84
C SER A 360 -1.08 4.29 10.35
N THR A 361 0.14 4.80 10.37
CA THR A 361 1.38 4.05 10.08
C THR A 361 2.39 4.24 11.20
N VAL A 362 2.98 3.13 11.66
CA VAL A 362 4.09 3.08 12.63
C VAL A 362 5.37 2.63 11.91
N ILE A 363 6.43 3.41 12.04
CA ILE A 363 7.76 3.16 11.42
C ILE A 363 8.84 3.13 12.49
N ASP A 364 9.74 2.14 12.39
CA ASP A 364 11.03 2.14 13.10
C ASP A 364 11.95 3.22 12.51
N VAL A 365 12.43 4.12 13.36
CA VAL A 365 13.20 5.31 12.95
C VAL A 365 14.57 4.96 12.35
N LYS A 366 15.19 3.86 12.78
CA LYS A 366 16.56 3.51 12.39
C LYS A 366 16.64 2.74 11.08
N THR A 367 15.58 2.00 10.75
CA THR A 367 15.51 1.10 9.60
C THR A 367 14.44 1.49 8.58
N GLY A 368 13.44 2.31 8.92
CA GLY A 368 12.30 2.55 8.04
C GLY A 368 11.35 1.35 7.92
N GLN A 369 11.53 0.29 8.72
CA GLN A 369 10.61 -0.84 8.75
C GLN A 369 9.20 -0.40 9.17
N VAL A 370 8.18 -0.74 8.39
CA VAL A 370 6.78 -0.52 8.78
C VAL A 370 6.39 -1.61 9.79
N LYS A 371 6.23 -1.20 11.06
CA LYS A 371 5.97 -2.11 12.19
C LYS A 371 4.48 -2.41 12.36
N ALA A 372 3.62 -1.44 12.08
CA ALA A 372 2.16 -1.58 12.08
C ALA A 372 1.53 -0.55 11.12
N GLN A 373 0.41 -0.90 10.50
CA GLN A 373 -0.36 0.00 9.66
C GLN A 373 -1.85 -0.40 9.60
N ILE A 374 -2.74 0.59 9.61
CA ILE A 374 -4.18 0.41 9.40
C ILE A 374 -4.72 1.53 8.51
N GLY A 375 -5.59 1.19 7.56
CA GLY A 375 -6.07 2.07 6.50
C GLY A 375 -7.55 2.46 6.59
N GLY A 376 -8.20 2.18 7.72
CA GLY A 376 -9.59 2.57 7.97
C GLY A 376 -10.08 2.08 9.34
N ARG A 377 -11.26 2.56 9.73
CA ARG A 377 -11.96 2.19 10.97
C ARG A 377 -13.31 1.56 10.63
N ASN A 378 -13.74 0.59 11.42
CA ASN A 378 -15.01 -0.13 11.22
C ASN A 378 -15.14 -0.72 9.80
N ILE A 379 -14.08 -1.37 9.31
CA ILE A 379 -14.10 -2.08 8.04
C ILE A 379 -15.00 -3.34 8.18
N PRO A 380 -16.01 -3.54 7.31
CA PRO A 380 -16.92 -4.68 7.41
C PRO A 380 -16.27 -6.06 7.30
N ASP A 381 -16.90 -7.06 7.94
CA ASP A 381 -16.46 -8.47 8.00
C ASP A 381 -16.66 -9.27 6.68
N ASP A 382 -16.93 -8.60 5.57
CA ASP A 382 -16.91 -9.16 4.21
C ASP A 382 -15.85 -8.54 3.29
N VAL A 383 -15.15 -7.48 3.73
CA VAL A 383 -14.06 -6.85 2.98
C VAL A 383 -12.73 -7.58 3.20
N GLN A 384 -11.96 -7.76 2.13
CA GLN A 384 -10.56 -8.21 2.14
C GLN A 384 -9.76 -7.43 1.08
N LEU A 385 -8.46 -7.25 1.32
CA LEU A 385 -7.53 -6.43 0.54
C LEU A 385 -8.09 -5.03 0.24
N GLY A 386 -8.80 -4.46 1.22
CA GLY A 386 -9.59 -3.23 1.06
C GLY A 386 -8.77 -1.96 0.81
N THR A 387 -9.45 -0.83 0.57
CA THR A 387 -8.80 0.48 0.48
C THR A 387 -7.94 0.74 1.72
N ASN A 388 -6.69 1.18 1.52
CA ASN A 388 -5.74 1.43 2.60
C ASN A 388 -5.39 2.92 2.65
N LEU A 389 -6.22 3.73 3.33
CA LEU A 389 -6.05 5.18 3.43
C LEU A 389 -4.72 5.63 4.06
N ALA A 390 -3.90 4.70 4.59
CA ALA A 390 -2.56 5.01 5.06
C ALA A 390 -1.54 5.24 3.92
N ILE A 391 -1.82 4.76 2.71
CA ILE A 391 -0.94 4.91 1.54
C ILE A 391 -1.49 5.84 0.45
N GLU A 392 -2.81 6.05 0.40
CA GLU A 392 -3.48 6.95 -0.56
C GLU A 392 -3.08 8.42 -0.30
N THR A 393 -2.94 9.23 -1.36
CA THR A 393 -2.44 10.63 -1.27
C THR A 393 -3.48 11.70 -1.66
N ASP A 394 -4.76 11.33 -1.74
CA ASP A 394 -5.89 12.18 -2.14
C ASP A 394 -6.47 13.04 -1.00
N ARG A 395 -5.91 12.94 0.22
CA ARG A 395 -6.30 13.69 1.42
C ARG A 395 -5.26 14.74 1.81
N ASP A 396 -5.71 15.75 2.56
CA ASP A 396 -4.84 16.83 3.01
C ASP A 396 -4.34 16.62 4.45
N VAL A 397 -3.02 16.52 4.62
CA VAL A 397 -2.37 16.44 5.95
C VAL A 397 -2.09 17.82 6.57
N GLY A 398 -2.47 18.90 5.88
CA GLY A 398 -2.52 20.28 6.38
C GLY A 398 -1.19 20.79 6.94
N SER A 399 -1.26 21.44 8.11
CA SER A 399 -0.11 22.04 8.81
C SER A 399 1.03 21.08 9.22
N THR A 400 0.94 19.77 8.96
CA THR A 400 2.11 18.87 9.01
C THR A 400 3.06 19.03 7.82
N MET A 401 2.66 19.76 6.77
CA MET A 401 3.55 20.15 5.68
C MET A 401 4.65 21.12 6.15
N LYS A 402 4.37 22.03 7.09
CA LYS A 402 5.27 23.15 7.42
C LYS A 402 6.70 22.72 7.78
N PRO A 403 6.92 21.72 8.65
CA PRO A 403 8.26 21.26 9.00
C PRO A 403 9.08 20.76 7.80
N ILE A 404 8.41 20.16 6.81
CA ILE A 404 9.03 19.51 5.64
C ILE A 404 9.03 20.40 4.37
N ALA A 405 8.17 21.42 4.31
CA ALA A 405 8.00 22.29 3.14
C ALA A 405 8.53 23.73 3.34
N ASP A 406 8.59 24.26 4.57
CA ASP A 406 9.08 25.61 4.86
C ASP A 406 10.19 25.68 5.92
N TYR A 407 9.92 25.41 7.20
CA TYR A 407 10.89 25.64 8.28
C TYR A 407 12.15 24.76 8.18
N GLY A 408 12.01 23.46 7.87
CA GLY A 408 13.14 22.56 7.63
C GLY A 408 14.00 22.99 6.44
N PRO A 409 13.41 23.19 5.24
CA PRO A 409 14.10 23.79 4.09
C PRO A 409 14.76 25.14 4.37
N ALA A 410 14.20 25.98 5.25
CA ALA A 410 14.77 27.28 5.62
C ALA A 410 15.98 27.16 6.56
N ILE A 411 16.01 26.20 7.48
CA ILE A 411 17.24 25.90 8.24
C ILE A 411 18.29 25.32 7.29
N GLU A 412 17.91 24.36 6.44
CA GLU A 412 18.81 23.65 5.52
C GLU A 412 19.48 24.58 4.50
N ASN A 413 18.73 25.50 3.90
CA ASN A 413 19.17 26.33 2.77
C ASN A 413 19.48 27.79 3.13
N LEU A 414 18.89 28.33 4.20
CA LEU A 414 19.03 29.74 4.62
C LEU A 414 19.66 29.88 6.01
N ASN A 415 20.01 28.76 6.67
CA ASN A 415 20.58 28.69 8.02
C ASN A 415 19.75 29.41 9.12
N TYR A 416 18.42 29.48 8.95
CA TYR A 416 17.55 30.17 9.92
C TYR A 416 17.70 29.60 11.35
N SER A 417 17.99 30.46 12.33
CA SER A 417 17.94 30.11 13.75
C SER A 417 16.51 29.98 14.27
N THR A 418 16.29 29.11 15.28
CA THR A 418 14.96 28.94 15.90
C THR A 418 14.46 30.23 16.56
N GLY A 419 15.40 31.07 17.00
CA GLY A 419 15.17 32.41 17.53
C GLY A 419 14.93 33.50 16.49
N ARG A 420 14.93 33.19 15.19
CA ARG A 420 14.67 34.19 14.13
C ARG A 420 13.30 34.81 14.32
N ILE A 421 13.25 36.14 14.41
CA ILE A 421 11.98 36.87 14.48
C ILE A 421 11.29 36.80 13.12
N MET A 422 10.06 36.32 13.15
CA MET A 422 9.07 36.29 12.08
C MET A 422 7.93 37.26 12.43
N MET A 423 7.19 37.71 11.42
CA MET A 423 6.09 38.66 11.60
C MET A 423 4.78 38.02 11.14
N ASP A 424 4.00 37.55 12.12
CA ASP A 424 2.64 37.06 11.91
C ASP A 424 1.67 38.26 11.79
N GLN A 425 1.24 38.51 10.56
CA GLN A 425 0.41 39.66 10.17
C GLN A 425 -0.39 39.30 8.92
N PRO A 426 -1.47 40.03 8.58
CA PRO A 426 -2.22 39.81 7.33
C PRO A 426 -1.30 39.80 6.11
N THR A 427 -1.48 38.80 5.25
CA THR A 427 -0.68 38.59 4.03
C THR A 427 -1.52 37.88 2.97
N THR A 428 -1.05 37.89 1.72
CA THR A 428 -1.62 37.12 0.61
C THR A 428 -0.60 36.11 0.11
N TYR A 429 -1.01 35.12 -0.68
CA TYR A 429 -0.06 34.31 -1.45
C TYR A 429 0.64 35.19 -2.50
N GLU A 430 1.95 35.05 -2.68
CA GLU A 430 2.73 35.90 -3.59
C GLU A 430 2.16 35.91 -5.01
N GLY A 431 2.13 37.10 -5.63
CA GLY A 431 1.53 37.32 -6.95
C GLY A 431 -0.02 37.35 -6.97
N THR A 432 -0.69 37.17 -5.84
CA THR A 432 -2.16 37.11 -5.75
C THR A 432 -2.75 38.11 -4.74
N ASN A 433 -4.07 38.31 -4.85
CA ASN A 433 -4.89 38.99 -3.84
C ASN A 433 -5.59 38.00 -2.88
N ILE A 434 -5.26 36.71 -2.92
CA ILE A 434 -5.91 35.68 -2.09
C ILE A 434 -5.29 35.76 -0.68
N PRO A 435 -6.09 36.03 0.38
CA PRO A 435 -5.57 36.17 1.74
C PRO A 435 -5.07 34.84 2.32
N VAL A 436 -4.12 34.92 3.25
CA VAL A 436 -3.68 33.80 4.09
C VAL A 436 -4.17 34.07 5.51
N THR A 437 -5.21 33.35 5.93
CA THR A 437 -5.77 33.38 7.29
C THR A 437 -5.02 32.43 8.22
N ASN A 438 -4.92 32.78 9.51
CA ASN A 438 -4.56 31.82 10.57
C ASN A 438 -5.83 31.11 11.07
N ALA A 439 -5.71 29.89 11.60
CA ALA A 439 -6.85 29.09 12.06
C ALA A 439 -7.64 29.73 13.23
N ASP A 440 -7.02 30.64 13.99
CA ASP A 440 -7.68 31.43 15.05
C ASP A 440 -8.16 32.82 14.58
N MET A 441 -8.00 33.13 13.29
CA MET A 441 -8.21 34.45 12.66
C MET A 441 -7.40 35.62 13.28
N GLN A 442 -6.44 35.34 14.17
CA GLN A 442 -5.63 36.35 14.86
C GLN A 442 -4.24 36.50 14.23
N TYR A 443 -3.49 37.51 14.67
CA TYR A 443 -2.13 37.79 14.23
C TYR A 443 -1.28 38.22 15.42
N TYR A 444 -0.24 37.45 15.75
CA TYR A 444 0.55 37.64 16.98
C TYR A 444 1.74 38.61 16.81
N GLY A 445 1.96 39.16 15.60
CA GLY A 445 3.03 40.11 15.33
C GLY A 445 4.42 39.47 15.38
N ALA A 446 5.36 40.12 16.06
CA ALA A 446 6.75 39.67 16.15
C ALA A 446 6.92 38.49 17.11
N LEU A 447 7.36 37.34 16.58
CA LEU A 447 7.54 36.09 17.32
C LEU A 447 8.71 35.27 16.76
N THR A 448 9.31 34.38 17.55
CA THR A 448 10.41 33.51 17.10
C THR A 448 9.91 32.39 16.18
N MET A 449 10.76 31.85 15.29
CA MET A 449 10.42 30.68 14.47
C MET A 449 9.95 29.48 15.32
N ARG A 450 10.55 29.29 16.50
CA ARG A 450 10.08 28.35 17.54
C ARG A 450 8.62 28.57 17.93
N LYS A 451 8.20 29.82 18.17
CA LYS A 451 6.79 30.13 18.44
C LYS A 451 5.89 30.04 17.20
N ALA A 452 6.43 30.28 16.00
CA ALA A 452 5.70 30.19 14.74
C ALA A 452 5.22 28.76 14.46
N ILE A 453 6.11 27.78 14.66
CA ILE A 453 5.82 26.36 14.51
C ILE A 453 5.00 25.80 15.70
N MET A 454 5.29 26.23 16.93
CA MET A 454 4.56 25.84 18.16
C MET A 454 3.08 26.23 18.12
N TYR A 455 2.76 27.45 17.66
CA TYR A 455 1.39 27.92 17.44
C TYR A 455 0.88 27.69 16.01
N SER A 456 1.61 26.94 15.19
CA SER A 456 1.21 26.56 13.82
C SER A 456 0.72 27.71 12.94
N ARG A 457 1.35 28.89 12.99
CA ARG A 457 0.91 30.07 12.20
C ARG A 457 1.01 29.78 10.69
N ASN A 458 0.09 30.31 9.90
CA ASN A 458 0.02 30.13 8.45
C ASN A 458 0.80 31.22 7.71
N THR A 459 0.67 32.47 8.14
CA THR A 459 1.31 33.65 7.50
C THR A 459 2.84 33.54 7.47
N THR A 460 3.44 33.01 8.54
CA THR A 460 4.89 32.83 8.66
C THR A 460 5.40 31.61 7.90
N ALA A 461 4.57 30.58 7.74
CA ALA A 461 4.87 29.38 6.95
C ALA A 461 4.97 29.74 5.46
N ILE A 462 3.93 30.37 4.90
CA ILE A 462 3.92 30.89 3.52
C ILE A 462 5.14 31.78 3.26
N ARG A 463 5.35 32.81 4.09
CA ARG A 463 6.49 33.74 3.93
C ARG A 463 7.87 33.09 4.16
N THR A 464 7.92 31.89 4.72
CA THR A 464 9.15 31.09 4.85
C THR A 464 9.36 30.21 3.61
N PHE A 465 8.29 29.62 3.08
CA PHE A 465 8.28 28.93 1.78
C PHE A 465 8.73 29.86 0.65
N ASP A 466 8.14 31.04 0.55
CA ASP A 466 8.46 32.06 -0.47
C ASP A 466 9.95 32.46 -0.39
N ALA A 467 10.49 32.61 0.83
CA ALA A 467 11.91 32.93 1.06
C ALA A 467 12.87 31.78 0.75
N VAL A 468 12.41 30.53 0.81
CA VAL A 468 13.18 29.34 0.42
C VAL A 468 13.19 29.16 -1.10
N GLY A 469 12.02 29.33 -1.72
CA GLY A 469 11.74 29.09 -3.14
C GLY A 469 11.27 27.66 -3.40
N SER A 470 10.21 27.53 -4.20
CA SER A 470 9.54 26.28 -4.58
C SER A 470 10.50 25.13 -4.93
N ASP A 471 11.50 25.40 -5.77
CA ASP A 471 12.48 24.41 -6.23
C ASP A 471 13.26 23.74 -5.08
N LYS A 472 13.60 24.50 -4.04
CA LYS A 472 14.36 23.96 -2.89
C LYS A 472 13.45 23.18 -1.94
N SER A 473 12.22 23.63 -1.74
CA SER A 473 11.22 22.87 -0.97
C SER A 473 10.85 21.56 -1.68
N ALA A 474 10.69 21.57 -3.01
CA ALA A 474 10.48 20.35 -3.80
C ALA A 474 11.69 19.39 -3.71
N ALA A 475 12.92 19.90 -3.78
CA ALA A 475 14.12 19.08 -3.62
C ALA A 475 14.19 18.43 -2.22
N PHE A 476 13.94 19.20 -1.15
CA PHE A 476 13.95 18.71 0.23
C PHE A 476 12.84 17.66 0.48
N LEU A 477 11.62 17.91 -0.01
CA LEU A 477 10.52 16.95 0.05
C LEU A 477 10.86 15.65 -0.70
N LYS A 478 11.47 15.74 -1.88
CA LYS A 478 11.93 14.57 -2.65
C LYS A 478 13.05 13.80 -1.95
N ASP A 479 13.87 14.48 -1.15
CA ASP A 479 14.82 13.81 -0.26
C ASP A 479 14.18 13.15 0.98
N LEU A 480 12.93 13.49 1.29
CA LEU A 480 12.05 12.79 2.23
C LEU A 480 11.04 11.83 1.56
N GLY A 481 11.24 11.47 0.29
CA GLY A 481 10.39 10.52 -0.44
C GLY A 481 9.02 11.07 -0.88
N ILE A 482 8.80 12.38 -0.74
CA ILE A 482 7.57 13.07 -1.12
C ILE A 482 7.82 13.82 -2.43
N GLU A 483 7.15 13.44 -3.52
CA GLU A 483 7.15 14.20 -4.77
C GLU A 483 5.84 14.96 -4.95
N PHE A 484 5.93 16.11 -5.64
CA PHE A 484 4.81 16.83 -6.23
C PHE A 484 5.14 17.05 -7.72
N LYS A 485 4.13 17.03 -8.59
CA LYS A 485 4.31 17.32 -10.02
C LYS A 485 4.60 18.80 -10.27
N GLU A 486 3.96 19.65 -9.47
CA GLU A 486 4.15 21.09 -9.35
C GLU A 486 3.94 21.43 -7.88
N ILE A 487 4.75 22.33 -7.31
CA ILE A 487 4.60 22.81 -5.94
C ILE A 487 4.34 24.30 -5.96
N VAL A 488 3.32 24.75 -5.21
CA VAL A 488 2.91 26.15 -5.12
C VAL A 488 2.95 26.63 -3.66
N ALA A 489 2.85 27.94 -3.42
CA ALA A 489 2.93 28.50 -2.06
C ALA A 489 1.94 27.87 -1.07
N ALA A 490 0.74 27.47 -1.52
CA ALA A 490 -0.23 26.74 -0.70
C ALA A 490 0.31 25.42 -0.11
N ASN A 491 1.31 24.80 -0.74
CA ASN A 491 1.91 23.56 -0.25
C ASN A 491 2.82 23.72 0.97
N ALA A 492 3.08 24.94 1.45
CA ALA A 492 3.64 25.14 2.79
C ALA A 492 2.67 24.65 3.88
N ILE A 493 1.35 24.74 3.65
CA ILE A 493 0.31 24.50 4.67
C ILE A 493 -0.70 23.40 4.31
N SER A 494 -0.56 22.75 3.15
CA SER A 494 -1.50 21.76 2.61
C SER A 494 -0.81 20.76 1.66
N SER A 495 -1.15 19.46 1.74
CA SER A 495 -0.62 18.44 0.81
C SER A 495 -1.44 18.26 -0.47
N ASN A 496 -2.48 19.08 -0.68
CA ASN A 496 -3.32 19.01 -1.89
C ASN A 496 -2.50 19.15 -3.18
N THR A 497 -2.84 18.34 -4.18
CA THR A 497 -2.27 18.40 -5.53
C THR A 497 -3.29 17.97 -6.58
N SER A 498 -3.14 18.45 -7.82
CA SER A 498 -4.08 18.22 -8.93
C SER A 498 -3.78 16.97 -9.76
N ASP A 499 -2.64 16.32 -9.52
CA ASP A 499 -2.24 15.06 -10.15
C ASP A 499 -1.57 14.17 -9.09
N LEU A 500 -2.24 13.07 -8.72
CA LEU A 500 -1.76 12.11 -7.72
C LEU A 500 -0.74 11.12 -8.31
N GLY A 501 -0.68 10.96 -9.63
CA GLY A 501 0.23 10.03 -10.31
C GLY A 501 0.10 8.56 -9.88
N GLY A 502 -1.07 8.13 -9.37
CA GLY A 502 -1.25 6.82 -8.74
C GLY A 502 -0.51 6.72 -7.40
N ASN A 503 -0.88 7.58 -6.44
CA ASN A 503 -0.22 7.78 -5.14
C ASN A 503 1.28 8.15 -5.18
N LYS A 504 1.87 8.35 -6.37
CA LYS A 504 3.24 8.84 -6.51
C LYS A 504 3.40 10.24 -5.92
N TYR A 505 2.50 11.15 -6.27
CA TYR A 505 2.54 12.55 -5.83
C TYR A 505 1.67 12.79 -4.60
N GLY A 506 1.95 13.84 -3.84
CA GLY A 506 1.24 14.15 -2.58
C GLY A 506 1.69 13.26 -1.40
N VAL A 507 1.01 13.41 -0.27
CA VAL A 507 1.42 12.86 1.04
C VAL A 507 0.35 11.93 1.60
N SER A 508 0.78 10.85 2.24
CA SER A 508 -0.04 9.85 2.95
C SER A 508 0.56 9.60 4.34
N SER A 509 -0.14 8.89 5.24
CA SER A 509 0.41 8.65 6.60
C SER A 509 1.71 7.84 6.57
N LEU A 510 1.85 6.92 5.61
CA LEU A 510 3.11 6.21 5.32
C LEU A 510 4.26 7.17 4.98
N LYS A 511 4.05 8.08 4.03
CA LYS A 511 5.08 9.05 3.61
C LYS A 511 5.39 10.04 4.73
N LEU A 512 4.38 10.51 5.46
CA LEU A 512 4.53 11.49 6.53
C LEU A 512 5.30 10.91 7.73
N ALA A 513 5.01 9.66 8.11
CA ALA A 513 5.79 8.94 9.12
C ALA A 513 7.26 8.78 8.70
N ALA A 514 7.53 8.40 7.45
CA ALA A 514 8.90 8.23 6.95
C ALA A 514 9.67 9.57 6.85
N ALA A 515 8.99 10.64 6.45
CA ALA A 515 9.56 11.99 6.41
C ALA A 515 9.92 12.50 7.82
N TYR A 516 9.07 12.25 8.82
CA TYR A 516 9.32 12.66 10.21
C TYR A 516 10.34 11.75 10.91
N ALA A 517 10.41 10.46 10.55
CA ALA A 517 11.49 9.56 10.97
C ALA A 517 12.87 10.09 10.55
N ALA A 518 12.98 10.84 9.43
CA ALA A 518 14.24 11.45 9.04
C ALA A 518 14.69 12.59 9.99
N PHE A 519 13.77 13.35 10.59
CA PHE A 519 14.11 14.28 11.68
C PHE A 519 14.58 13.48 12.92
N ALA A 520 13.81 12.46 13.30
CA ALA A 520 14.11 11.56 14.41
C ALA A 520 15.46 10.82 14.26
N ASN A 521 15.92 10.62 13.03
CA ASN A 521 17.18 9.94 12.70
C ASN A 521 18.31 10.91 12.27
N MET A 522 18.35 12.13 12.81
CA MET A 522 19.42 13.11 12.61
C MET A 522 19.70 13.41 11.12
N GLY A 523 18.65 13.43 10.31
CA GLY A 523 18.65 13.77 8.90
C GLY A 523 18.88 12.61 7.93
N VAL A 524 18.84 11.36 8.41
CA VAL A 524 18.87 10.15 7.57
C VAL A 524 17.46 9.65 7.31
N TYR A 525 17.00 9.77 6.06
CA TYR A 525 15.76 9.17 5.59
C TYR A 525 15.99 7.68 5.29
N ASN A 526 15.06 6.85 5.74
CA ASN A 526 14.96 5.44 5.38
C ASN A 526 13.68 5.22 4.61
N LYS A 527 13.76 4.57 3.44
CA LYS A 527 12.57 4.23 2.64
C LYS A 527 11.68 3.24 3.41
N PRO A 528 10.35 3.47 3.49
CA PRO A 528 9.45 2.55 4.14
C PRO A 528 9.36 1.22 3.37
N HIS A 529 9.37 0.11 4.11
CA HIS A 529 9.25 -1.24 3.57
C HIS A 529 8.57 -2.19 4.58
N TYR A 530 7.79 -3.14 4.08
CA TYR A 530 6.99 -4.11 4.85
C TYR A 530 7.63 -5.51 4.84
N VAL A 531 8.47 -5.82 3.85
CA VAL A 531 9.12 -7.13 3.70
C VAL A 531 10.56 -7.08 4.21
N ASN A 532 10.95 -8.05 5.04
CA ASN A 532 12.33 -8.25 5.50
C ASN A 532 13.09 -9.17 4.54
N LYS A 533 12.50 -10.32 4.19
CA LYS A 533 13.05 -11.22 3.16
C LYS A 533 11.99 -12.15 2.57
N VAL A 534 12.31 -12.71 1.40
CA VAL A 534 11.49 -13.72 0.72
C VAL A 534 12.32 -14.97 0.49
N VAL A 535 11.93 -16.08 1.12
CA VAL A 535 12.52 -17.41 0.94
C VAL A 535 11.67 -18.22 -0.04
N TYR A 536 12.33 -19.05 -0.86
CA TYR A 536 11.70 -19.82 -1.93
C TYR A 536 11.70 -21.33 -1.64
N GLN A 537 10.85 -22.09 -2.35
CA GLN A 537 10.77 -23.56 -2.29
C GLN A 537 12.10 -24.32 -2.56
N ASP A 538 13.11 -23.66 -3.14
CA ASP A 538 14.46 -24.24 -3.35
C ASP A 538 15.43 -23.99 -2.18
N GLY A 539 14.98 -23.33 -1.11
CA GLY A 539 15.75 -22.99 0.07
C GLY A 539 16.66 -21.77 -0.08
N SER A 540 16.63 -21.07 -1.22
CA SER A 540 17.30 -19.78 -1.39
C SER A 540 16.40 -18.61 -0.97
N GLU A 541 17.01 -17.44 -0.77
CA GLU A 541 16.32 -16.23 -0.31
C GLU A 541 16.78 -14.99 -1.08
N ASP A 542 15.90 -13.99 -1.23
CA ASP A 542 16.31 -12.61 -1.47
C ASP A 542 15.97 -11.79 -0.20
N VAL A 543 16.96 -11.10 0.36
CA VAL A 543 16.81 -10.20 1.54
C VAL A 543 16.56 -8.77 1.08
N ILE A 544 15.72 -8.02 1.80
CA ILE A 544 15.44 -6.60 1.54
C ILE A 544 16.37 -5.75 2.41
N GLU A 545 17.35 -5.12 1.76
CA GLU A 545 18.24 -4.16 2.42
C GLU A 545 17.54 -2.79 2.57
N THR A 546 17.80 -2.09 3.68
CA THR A 546 17.24 -0.74 3.90
C THR A 546 17.82 0.27 2.91
N GLU A 547 16.96 0.88 2.07
CA GLU A 547 17.31 2.04 1.24
C GLU A 547 17.41 3.33 2.08
N SER A 548 18.55 3.53 2.74
CA SER A 548 18.89 4.74 3.48
C SER A 548 19.53 5.83 2.62
N LYS A 549 19.21 7.11 2.88
CA LYS A 549 19.98 8.27 2.39
C LYS A 549 19.99 9.42 3.39
N ARG A 550 21.03 10.26 3.39
CA ARG A 550 21.01 11.54 4.11
C ARG A 550 20.14 12.53 3.33
N ALA A 551 19.04 12.96 3.92
CA ALA A 551 18.08 13.90 3.34
C ALA A 551 18.32 15.36 3.75
N MET A 552 18.95 15.58 4.91
CA MET A 552 19.25 16.90 5.45
C MET A 552 20.48 16.89 6.37
N LYS A 553 20.96 18.07 6.77
CA LYS A 553 22.01 18.21 7.79
C LYS A 553 21.52 17.70 9.16
N ASP A 554 22.46 17.27 9.99
CA ASP A 554 22.20 16.96 11.40
C ASP A 554 21.71 18.19 12.19
N SER A 555 22.22 19.38 11.86
CA SER A 555 21.76 20.66 12.40
C SER A 555 20.29 20.93 12.06
N THR A 556 19.88 20.74 10.80
CA THR A 556 18.48 20.86 10.36
C THR A 556 17.58 19.92 11.13
N ALA A 557 17.94 18.63 11.21
CA ALA A 557 17.15 17.62 11.90
C ALA A 557 17.04 17.89 13.41
N TYR A 558 18.13 18.26 14.07
CA TYR A 558 18.16 18.59 15.50
C TYR A 558 17.38 19.86 15.81
N MET A 559 17.58 20.94 15.05
CA MET A 559 16.90 22.22 15.27
C MET A 559 15.39 22.13 15.01
N MET A 560 14.96 21.35 14.01
CA MET A 560 13.55 21.05 13.82
C MET A 560 12.98 20.23 14.98
N THR A 561 13.66 19.17 15.41
CA THR A 561 13.21 18.32 16.51
C THR A 561 13.09 19.09 17.83
N ASP A 562 14.07 19.94 18.15
CA ASP A 562 14.07 20.77 19.36
C ASP A 562 12.91 21.79 19.39
N MET A 563 12.45 22.29 18.23
CA MET A 563 11.22 23.10 18.14
C MET A 563 9.94 22.25 18.14
N LEU A 564 9.96 21.05 17.56
CA LEU A 564 8.80 20.16 17.48
C LEU A 564 8.44 19.49 18.83
N LYS A 565 9.36 19.50 19.81
CA LYS A 565 9.04 19.21 21.23
C LYS A 565 8.07 20.25 21.80
N ASP A 566 8.30 21.54 21.53
CA ASP A 566 7.49 22.62 22.11
C ASP A 566 6.04 22.60 21.62
N VAL A 567 5.80 22.10 20.41
CA VAL A 567 4.45 21.89 19.86
C VAL A 567 3.61 20.98 20.77
N ILE A 568 4.23 19.98 21.40
CA ILE A 568 3.58 19.06 22.36
C ILE A 568 3.59 19.65 23.77
N SER A 569 4.70 20.24 24.24
CA SER A 569 4.82 20.68 25.64
C SER A 569 4.03 21.97 25.97
N GLY A 570 3.73 22.81 24.98
CA GLY A 570 2.98 24.06 25.18
C GLY A 570 2.36 24.67 23.91
N GLY A 571 2.26 23.90 22.83
CA GLY A 571 1.72 24.33 21.54
C GLY A 571 0.43 23.62 21.13
N THR A 572 0.22 23.51 19.82
CA THR A 572 -1.03 22.98 19.23
C THR A 572 -1.24 21.47 19.39
N ALA A 573 -0.36 20.74 20.08
CA ALA A 573 -0.42 19.28 20.23
C ALA A 573 -0.38 18.80 21.69
N PHE A 574 -0.87 19.60 22.63
CA PHE A 574 -0.82 19.29 24.07
C PHE A 574 -1.44 17.92 24.43
N ASN A 575 -2.53 17.50 23.76
CA ASN A 575 -3.16 16.20 24.00
C ASN A 575 -2.36 15.00 23.46
N ALA A 576 -1.36 15.21 22.58
CA ALA A 576 -0.42 14.16 22.17
C ALA A 576 0.63 13.82 23.26
N GLY A 577 0.63 14.53 24.40
CA GLY A 577 1.58 14.35 25.49
C GLY A 577 1.49 13.00 26.21
N VAL A 578 2.50 12.14 26.03
CA VAL A 578 2.73 10.96 26.89
C VAL A 578 3.55 11.39 28.12
N PRO A 579 3.07 11.21 29.36
CA PRO A 579 3.74 11.73 30.55
C PRO A 579 5.19 11.24 30.72
N GLY A 580 6.14 12.17 30.72
CA GLY A 580 7.58 11.88 30.92
C GLY A 580 8.34 11.39 29.70
N LEU A 581 7.66 11.11 28.57
CA LEU A 581 8.29 10.68 27.32
C LEU A 581 8.95 11.86 26.60
N ILE A 582 10.16 11.65 26.08
CA ILE A 582 10.85 12.61 25.22
C ILE A 582 10.42 12.37 23.77
N GLN A 583 9.54 13.23 23.29
CA GLN A 583 8.92 13.13 21.97
C GLN A 583 8.74 14.50 21.31
N ALA A 584 8.64 14.51 19.99
CA ALA A 584 8.42 15.69 19.16
C ALA A 584 7.33 15.39 18.13
N GLY A 585 6.59 16.40 17.66
CA GLY A 585 5.52 16.16 16.68
C GLY A 585 4.79 17.40 16.18
N LYS A 586 3.83 17.21 15.27
CA LYS A 586 3.08 18.28 14.62
C LYS A 586 1.64 17.87 14.31
N THR A 587 0.69 18.73 14.66
CA THR A 587 -0.69 18.67 14.17
C THR A 587 -0.85 19.24 12.76
N GLY A 588 -1.76 18.64 12.00
CA GLY A 588 -2.31 19.14 10.76
C GLY A 588 -3.82 19.25 10.87
N THR A 589 -4.36 20.33 10.33
CA THR A 589 -5.79 20.52 10.09
C THR A 589 -5.87 21.06 8.67
N ALA A 590 -6.70 20.44 7.84
CA ALA A 590 -6.94 20.87 6.47
C ALA A 590 -8.08 21.89 6.42
N ASN A 591 -8.14 22.66 5.33
CA ASN A 591 -9.23 23.58 5.08
C ASN A 591 -10.14 23.07 3.95
N TYR A 592 -11.42 23.41 4.05
CA TYR A 592 -12.32 23.42 2.90
C TYR A 592 -12.00 24.60 1.98
N THR A 593 -12.28 24.46 0.68
CA THR A 593 -12.29 25.60 -0.26
C THR A 593 -13.58 26.40 -0.11
N ASP A 594 -13.61 27.66 -0.57
CA ASP A 594 -14.84 28.48 -0.63
C ASP A 594 -16.02 27.76 -1.30
N ALA A 595 -15.73 26.97 -2.34
CA ALA A 595 -16.72 26.16 -3.05
C ALA A 595 -17.20 24.97 -2.21
N ASP A 596 -16.31 24.27 -1.49
CA ASP A 596 -16.71 23.21 -0.56
C ASP A 596 -17.61 23.79 0.56
N LEU A 597 -17.20 24.91 1.18
CA LEU A 597 -17.94 25.60 2.23
C LEU A 597 -19.34 26.01 1.77
N ALA A 598 -19.45 26.60 0.58
CA ALA A 598 -20.72 26.95 -0.03
C ALA A 598 -21.61 25.73 -0.32
N ASN A 599 -21.03 24.61 -0.76
CA ASN A 599 -21.76 23.36 -1.01
C ASN A 599 -22.34 22.73 0.26
N ILE A 600 -21.67 22.89 1.41
CA ILE A 600 -22.11 22.35 2.71
C ILE A 600 -22.87 23.37 3.59
N GLY A 601 -23.09 24.59 3.08
CA GLY A 601 -23.81 25.66 3.80
C GLY A 601 -23.01 26.30 4.95
N ALA A 602 -21.68 26.20 4.92
CA ALA A 602 -20.77 26.69 5.94
C ALA A 602 -19.95 27.92 5.48
N SER A 603 -19.05 28.40 6.34
CA SER A 603 -18.12 29.51 6.08
C SER A 603 -16.81 29.32 6.85
N GLU A 604 -15.79 30.16 6.63
CA GLU A 604 -14.51 30.04 7.36
C GLU A 604 -14.67 30.08 8.90
N SER A 605 -15.68 30.77 9.42
CA SER A 605 -15.96 30.86 10.86
C SER A 605 -16.75 29.68 11.43
N SER A 606 -17.03 28.63 10.64
CA SER A 606 -17.83 27.48 11.06
C SER A 606 -17.06 26.44 11.89
N SER A 607 -15.75 26.61 12.11
CA SER A 607 -14.89 25.72 12.93
C SER A 607 -15.00 24.23 12.58
N ILE A 608 -14.85 23.92 11.29
CA ILE A 608 -14.92 22.57 10.71
C ILE A 608 -13.72 22.30 9.78
N ALA A 609 -13.36 21.03 9.61
CA ALA A 609 -12.31 20.59 8.71
C ALA A 609 -12.73 19.33 7.93
N PRO A 610 -12.20 19.06 6.71
CA PRO A 610 -12.35 17.78 6.03
C PRO A 610 -11.43 16.68 6.59
N ASP A 611 -10.29 17.09 7.13
CA ASP A 611 -9.19 16.22 7.55
C ASP A 611 -8.49 16.80 8.80
N SER A 612 -8.20 15.95 9.78
CA SER A 612 -7.25 16.23 10.86
C SER A 612 -6.12 15.19 10.83
N THR A 613 -4.93 15.56 11.26
CA THR A 613 -3.73 14.71 11.21
C THR A 613 -2.81 15.02 12.38
N PHE A 614 -2.14 14.00 12.91
CA PHE A 614 -0.99 14.19 13.77
C PHE A 614 0.15 13.27 13.34
N VAL A 615 1.38 13.79 13.40
CA VAL A 615 2.59 12.96 13.27
C VAL A 615 3.56 13.31 14.38
N GLY A 616 4.04 12.30 15.09
CA GLY A 616 4.98 12.44 16.20
C GLY A 616 5.97 11.31 16.26
N TYR A 617 7.05 11.51 17.02
CA TYR A 617 8.18 10.59 17.04
C TYR A 617 9.02 10.69 18.31
N THR A 618 9.67 9.57 18.63
CA THR A 618 10.78 9.40 19.58
C THR A 618 12.05 9.08 18.78
N PRO A 619 13.24 8.87 19.40
CA PRO A 619 14.42 8.40 18.67
C PRO A 619 14.27 6.99 18.05
N HIS A 620 13.23 6.23 18.46
CA HIS A 620 13.00 4.82 18.12
C HIS A 620 11.82 4.62 17.15
N TYR A 621 10.69 5.31 17.36
CA TYR A 621 9.49 5.16 16.53
C TYR A 621 8.95 6.50 16.01
N ALA A 622 8.43 6.49 14.79
CA ALA A 622 7.63 7.56 14.22
C ALA A 622 6.23 7.03 13.90
N VAL A 623 5.20 7.79 14.28
CA VAL A 623 3.79 7.42 14.12
C VAL A 623 3.04 8.58 13.48
N SER A 624 2.38 8.32 12.37
CA SER A 624 1.53 9.29 11.67
C SER A 624 0.10 8.78 11.61
N VAL A 625 -0.84 9.60 12.07
CA VAL A 625 -2.29 9.32 12.10
C VAL A 625 -3.02 10.40 11.31
N TRP A 626 -3.78 10.00 10.30
CA TRP A 626 -4.80 10.80 9.63
C TRP A 626 -6.19 10.39 10.12
N THR A 627 -7.12 11.34 10.17
CA THR A 627 -8.52 11.14 10.57
C THR A 627 -9.47 11.99 9.73
N GLY A 628 -10.63 11.44 9.38
CA GLY A 628 -11.69 12.15 8.65
C GLY A 628 -12.72 11.21 8.04
N TYR A 629 -13.58 11.74 7.18
CA TYR A 629 -14.65 10.97 6.53
C TYR A 629 -14.28 10.55 5.10
N LYS A 630 -14.71 9.34 4.69
CA LYS A 630 -14.58 8.83 3.30
C LYS A 630 -15.17 9.84 2.30
N GLN A 631 -16.38 10.33 2.59
CA GLN A 631 -16.95 11.48 1.92
C GLN A 631 -16.30 12.78 2.45
N ARG A 632 -15.34 13.35 1.72
CA ARG A 632 -14.57 14.55 2.15
C ARG A 632 -15.44 15.75 2.58
N LEU A 633 -16.64 15.89 2.01
CA LEU A 633 -17.58 16.98 2.36
C LEU A 633 -18.35 16.76 3.67
N THR A 634 -18.21 15.63 4.35
CA THR A 634 -18.70 15.49 5.73
C THR A 634 -17.70 16.15 6.68
N PRO A 635 -18.10 17.19 7.44
CA PRO A 635 -17.17 17.96 8.26
C PRO A 635 -16.82 17.27 9.58
N ILE A 636 -15.55 17.35 9.98
CA ILE A 636 -15.09 17.04 11.34
C ILE A 636 -15.41 18.23 12.25
N PRO A 637 -16.24 18.07 13.31
CA PRO A 637 -16.48 19.11 14.31
C PRO A 637 -15.21 19.45 15.09
N TYR A 638 -15.10 20.69 15.56
CA TYR A 638 -13.92 21.22 16.26
C TYR A 638 -13.45 20.36 17.44
N GLU A 639 -14.39 19.84 18.22
CA GLU A 639 -14.13 18.98 19.37
C GLU A 639 -13.41 17.66 19.02
N TYR A 640 -13.56 17.15 17.79
CA TYR A 640 -12.89 15.94 17.29
C TYR A 640 -11.63 16.22 16.45
N TRP A 641 -11.17 17.47 16.37
CA TRP A 641 -9.88 17.77 15.73
C TRP A 641 -8.70 17.13 16.49
N GLY A 642 -8.86 16.88 17.80
CA GLY A 642 -7.86 16.25 18.66
C GLY A 642 -7.59 14.77 18.35
N THR A 643 -8.58 14.04 17.81
CA THR A 643 -8.63 12.56 17.73
C THR A 643 -7.38 11.92 17.13
N ALA A 644 -6.76 12.52 16.10
CA ALA A 644 -5.52 12.01 15.52
C ALA A 644 -4.32 12.04 16.51
N SER A 645 -4.27 13.05 17.37
CA SER A 645 -3.26 13.19 18.43
C SER A 645 -3.54 12.27 19.62
N ASP A 646 -4.81 11.94 19.87
CA ASP A 646 -5.20 10.98 20.91
C ASP A 646 -4.82 9.54 20.50
N VAL A 647 -5.17 9.10 19.28
CA VAL A 647 -4.72 7.81 18.72
C VAL A 647 -3.19 7.69 18.75
N TYR A 648 -2.48 8.79 18.43
CA TYR A 648 -1.02 8.83 18.56
C TYR A 648 -0.56 8.62 20.01
N ARG A 649 -1.15 9.33 20.98
CA ARG A 649 -0.74 9.25 22.41
C ARG A 649 -0.88 7.83 22.93
N GLU A 650 -2.02 7.19 22.68
CA GLU A 650 -2.28 5.82 23.14
C GLU A 650 -1.31 4.81 22.48
N MET A 651 -1.06 4.96 21.17
CA MET A 651 -0.15 4.08 20.44
C MET A 651 1.32 4.29 20.84
N MET A 652 1.75 5.54 21.02
CA MET A 652 3.12 5.88 21.42
C MET A 652 3.38 5.53 22.89
N THR A 653 2.35 5.58 23.76
CA THR A 653 2.44 5.07 25.13
C THR A 653 2.82 3.60 25.11
N TYR A 654 2.07 2.77 24.38
CA TYR A 654 2.35 1.34 24.24
C TYR A 654 3.73 1.06 23.60
N LEU A 655 4.06 1.76 22.50
CA LEU A 655 5.35 1.60 21.81
C LEU A 655 6.57 2.03 22.67
N SER A 656 6.35 2.78 23.75
CA SER A 656 7.40 3.20 24.67
C SER A 656 7.56 2.26 25.88
N GLU A 657 6.69 1.26 26.06
CA GLU A 657 6.77 0.31 27.17
C GLU A 657 8.06 -0.53 27.07
N GLY A 658 8.97 -0.36 28.03
CA GLY A 658 10.26 -1.05 28.07
C GLY A 658 11.32 -0.53 27.09
N VAL A 659 11.02 0.52 26.32
CA VAL A 659 11.96 1.17 25.39
C VAL A 659 12.72 2.29 26.11
N ALA A 660 13.95 2.58 25.67
CA ALA A 660 14.78 3.63 26.25
C ALA A 660 14.24 5.03 25.90
N ASN A 661 13.96 5.83 26.93
CA ASN A 661 13.50 7.21 26.82
C ASN A 661 14.68 8.17 26.58
N ASP A 662 15.35 7.98 25.44
CA ASP A 662 16.54 8.75 25.04
C ASP A 662 16.17 10.15 24.53
N ASP A 663 17.08 11.12 24.66
CA ASP A 663 17.01 12.40 23.93
C ASP A 663 18.05 12.46 22.80
N TRP A 664 17.71 13.20 21.75
CA TRP A 664 18.63 13.58 20.70
C TRP A 664 19.82 14.37 21.27
N THR A 665 21.02 13.89 20.98
CA THR A 665 22.26 14.61 21.31
C THR A 665 22.44 15.78 20.35
N MET A 666 22.70 16.97 20.89
CA MET A 666 22.99 18.17 20.08
C MET A 666 24.28 17.94 19.27
N PRO A 667 24.24 18.04 17.92
CA PRO A 667 25.42 17.84 17.10
C PRO A 667 26.37 19.03 17.24
N ASP A 668 27.67 18.82 17.01
CA ASP A 668 28.65 19.90 17.13
C ASP A 668 28.48 20.99 16.07
N THR A 669 27.63 20.76 15.05
CA THR A 669 27.20 21.70 14.00
C THR A 669 26.17 22.75 14.50
N VAL A 670 25.70 22.66 15.75
CA VAL A 670 24.70 23.54 16.35
C VAL A 670 25.26 24.26 17.59
N ILE A 671 24.86 25.52 17.77
CA ILE A 671 25.12 26.33 18.97
C ILE A 671 23.78 26.68 19.64
N ARG A 672 23.70 26.58 20.98
CA ARG A 672 22.55 27.03 21.79
C ARG A 672 22.86 28.34 22.50
N SER A 673 21.93 29.29 22.45
CA SER A 673 21.96 30.56 23.19
C SER A 673 20.58 30.82 23.80
N GLY A 674 20.46 30.65 25.12
CA GLY A 674 19.16 30.64 25.80
C GLY A 674 18.31 29.45 25.34
N SER A 675 17.04 29.70 25.01
CA SER A 675 16.15 28.71 24.39
C SER A 675 16.51 28.42 22.92
N GLU A 676 17.30 29.25 22.26
CA GLU A 676 17.37 29.25 20.79
C GLU A 676 18.64 28.60 20.22
N LEU A 677 18.48 27.98 19.05
CA LEU A 677 19.50 27.23 18.33
C LEU A 677 19.89 27.93 17.04
N TYR A 678 21.18 27.82 16.70
CA TYR A 678 21.84 28.49 15.59
C TYR A 678 22.75 27.50 14.86
N VAL A 679 22.77 27.52 13.54
CA VAL A 679 23.75 26.76 12.74
C VAL A 679 25.15 27.36 12.97
N LYS A 680 26.11 26.54 13.39
CA LYS A 680 27.49 26.95 13.69
C LYS A 680 28.16 27.56 12.46
N GLY A 681 28.75 28.74 12.63
CA GLY A 681 29.42 29.47 11.56
C GLY A 681 28.49 30.22 10.58
N ALA A 682 27.16 30.05 10.68
CA ALA A 682 26.20 30.86 9.90
C ALA A 682 25.91 32.23 10.53
N TYR A 683 26.36 32.46 11.77
CA TYR A 683 26.17 33.68 12.53
C TYR A 683 27.52 34.15 13.11
N GLU A 684 28.01 35.29 12.62
CA GLU A 684 29.24 35.92 13.14
C GLU A 684 28.97 36.59 14.50
N GLU A 685 29.27 35.88 15.58
CA GLU A 685 29.71 36.34 16.93
C GLU A 685 29.01 37.53 17.66
N GLN A 686 27.89 38.06 17.16
CA GLN A 686 27.12 39.15 17.79
C GLN A 686 26.37 38.77 19.09
N LEU A 687 26.67 37.60 19.67
CA LEU A 687 26.08 37.08 20.92
C LEU A 687 27.07 37.06 22.10
N LEU A 688 28.09 37.92 22.07
CA LEU A 688 28.93 38.23 23.23
C LEU A 688 28.91 39.73 23.55
N PRO A 689 28.27 40.19 24.64
CA PRO A 689 28.69 41.44 25.26
C PRO A 689 30.11 41.23 25.77
N SER A 690 31.08 41.89 25.12
CA SER A 690 32.50 41.77 25.48
C SER A 690 32.70 42.05 26.96
N SER A 691 33.36 41.14 27.66
CA SER A 691 33.69 41.25 29.09
C SER A 691 34.87 42.21 29.31
N THR A 692 34.70 43.47 28.90
CA THR A 692 35.62 44.57 29.21
C THR A 692 35.74 44.72 30.72
N THR A 693 36.89 44.30 31.25
CA THR A 693 37.31 44.48 32.64
C THR A 693 37.58 45.95 32.94
N GLY A 694 36.52 46.74 33.10
CA GLY A 694 36.57 48.10 33.65
C GLY A 694 36.57 48.06 35.17
N SER A 695 37.61 48.62 35.81
CA SER A 695 37.71 48.69 37.26
C SER A 695 36.75 49.69 37.89
N ASP A 696 36.39 49.42 39.13
CA ASP A 696 35.69 50.26 40.12
C ASP A 696 35.52 51.75 39.82
N THR A 697 34.28 52.24 39.94
CA THR A 697 34.01 53.43 40.77
C THR A 697 32.56 53.44 41.24
N SER A 698 32.34 53.82 42.50
CA SER A 698 31.01 53.85 43.12
C SER A 698 30.43 55.26 43.17
N SER A 699 29.13 55.41 42.91
CA SER A 699 28.31 56.40 43.62
C SER A 699 26.80 56.17 43.49
N SER A 700 26.13 56.30 44.63
CA SER A 700 24.69 56.34 44.87
C SER A 700 23.78 57.08 43.86
N TRP A 701 22.61 56.48 43.64
CA TRP A 701 21.31 57.06 43.29
C TRP A 701 21.10 58.58 43.54
N LYS A 702 20.38 59.24 42.62
CA LYS A 702 19.46 60.34 42.95
C LYS A 702 18.34 60.51 41.91
N THR A 703 17.14 60.86 42.39
CA THR A 703 15.91 61.07 41.60
C THR A 703 15.85 62.47 40.99
N PRO A 704 15.26 62.66 39.80
CA PRO A 704 14.69 63.93 39.36
C PRO A 704 13.31 64.17 39.99
N ILE A 705 12.91 65.44 40.15
CA ILE A 705 11.60 65.88 40.66
C ILE A 705 10.85 66.67 39.56
N SER A 706 9.52 66.65 39.67
CA SER A 706 8.53 67.34 38.83
C SER A 706 8.84 68.80 38.46
N SER A 707 8.37 69.20 37.27
CA SER A 707 7.90 70.57 36.98
C SER A 707 6.66 70.51 36.07
N GLU A 708 5.66 71.34 36.35
CA GLU A 708 4.29 71.27 35.81
C GLU A 708 4.09 71.94 34.42
N PRO A 709 2.92 71.75 33.76
CA PRO A 709 2.75 72.00 32.32
C PRO A 709 2.27 73.42 31.96
N ALA A 710 2.35 73.75 30.66
CA ALA A 710 1.65 74.87 30.06
C ALA A 710 0.42 74.37 29.26
N THR A 711 -0.73 74.99 29.48
CA THR A 711 -1.99 74.69 28.78
C THR A 711 -2.25 75.67 27.64
N THR A 712 -2.86 75.17 26.56
CA THR A 712 -3.67 75.99 25.65
C THR A 712 -4.88 75.17 25.23
N SER A 713 -6.08 75.78 25.23
CA SER A 713 -7.35 75.09 25.06
C SER A 713 -8.20 75.70 23.95
N SER A 714 -9.00 74.86 23.28
CA SER A 714 -10.15 75.28 22.49
C SER A 714 -11.24 74.22 22.59
N SER A 715 -12.43 74.62 23.04
CA SER A 715 -13.53 73.72 23.41
C SER A 715 -14.80 74.03 22.63
N THR A 716 -15.50 72.98 22.19
CA THR A 716 -16.94 73.05 21.91
C THR A 716 -17.60 71.75 22.40
N VAL A 717 -18.79 71.85 22.98
CA VAL A 717 -19.51 70.72 23.61
C VAL A 717 -20.94 70.64 23.02
N PRO A 718 -21.92 69.84 23.52
CA PRO A 718 -22.70 68.95 22.67
C PRO A 718 -24.12 69.48 22.40
N SER A 719 -25.01 68.62 21.86
CA SER A 719 -26.45 68.76 22.04
C SER A 719 -27.09 67.41 22.38
N GLN A 720 -28.08 67.44 23.26
CA GLN A 720 -28.92 66.30 23.66
C GLN A 720 -30.24 66.32 22.88
N THR A 721 -30.94 65.18 22.82
CA THR A 721 -32.41 65.14 22.72
C THR A 721 -32.92 63.92 23.50
N GLU A 722 -34.02 64.07 24.24
CA GLU A 722 -34.65 63.02 25.06
C GLU A 722 -36.20 63.10 24.95
N PRO A 723 -37.06 62.45 25.78
CA PRO A 723 -38.10 61.53 25.31
C PRO A 723 -39.53 62.13 25.31
N PRO A 724 -40.62 61.32 25.22
CA PRO A 724 -41.31 60.94 26.48
C PRO A 724 -42.03 59.56 26.54
N ALA A 725 -42.17 59.05 27.79
CA ALA A 725 -43.31 58.35 28.47
C ALA A 725 -44.38 57.55 27.68
N SER A 726 -45.02 56.46 28.15
CA SER A 726 -45.00 55.62 29.40
C SER A 726 -45.83 54.32 29.11
N GLN A 727 -46.09 53.30 29.96
CA GLN A 727 -46.40 53.14 31.41
C GLN A 727 -45.86 51.77 31.92
N SER A 728 -45.34 51.65 33.16
CA SER A 728 -46.02 51.13 34.40
C SER A 728 -46.68 49.74 34.25
N SER A 729 -46.38 48.72 35.06
CA SER A 729 -46.41 48.72 36.55
C SER A 729 -45.33 47.86 37.25
N GLU A 730 -45.31 47.89 38.61
CA GLU A 730 -44.19 47.49 39.50
C GLU A 730 -44.71 46.79 40.82
N PRO A 731 -43.93 46.56 41.92
CA PRO A 731 -43.41 45.26 42.39
C PRO A 731 -44.12 44.76 43.70
N PRO A 732 -43.54 44.12 44.78
CA PRO A 732 -42.17 44.14 45.40
C PRO A 732 -41.35 42.83 45.19
N ALA A 733 -40.02 42.67 45.43
CA ALA A 733 -39.04 43.15 46.44
C ALA A 733 -39.08 42.39 47.81
N SER A 734 -37.99 42.08 48.54
CA SER A 734 -36.55 42.40 48.40
C SER A 734 -35.59 41.48 49.23
N SER A 735 -34.27 41.64 49.00
CA SER A 735 -33.09 41.48 49.92
C SER A 735 -32.76 40.18 50.72
N THR A 736 -31.66 39.53 50.29
CA THR A 736 -30.42 39.04 51.00
C THR A 736 -30.16 39.38 52.50
N PRO A 737 -29.13 38.79 53.20
CA PRO A 737 -28.44 37.47 53.18
C PRO A 737 -28.37 36.88 54.66
N PRO A 738 -27.26 36.43 55.33
CA PRO A 738 -26.02 35.66 55.02
C PRO A 738 -25.70 34.47 56.02
N THR A 739 -24.44 33.96 56.02
CA THR A 739 -23.63 33.30 57.12
C THR A 739 -23.43 31.76 57.14
N GLU A 740 -22.18 31.34 57.44
CA GLU A 740 -21.68 29.98 57.83
C GLU A 740 -21.80 29.71 59.36
N PRO A 741 -21.20 28.64 59.93
CA PRO A 741 -21.33 27.18 59.72
C PRO A 741 -21.96 26.52 60.98
N PRO A 742 -21.90 25.17 61.19
CA PRO A 742 -20.83 24.61 62.07
C PRO A 742 -20.47 23.13 61.77
N ALA A 743 -19.73 22.46 62.67
CA ALA A 743 -19.25 21.07 62.52
C ALA A 743 -19.35 20.21 63.80
N SER A 744 -19.14 18.88 63.62
CA SER A 744 -18.63 17.88 64.59
C SER A 744 -19.56 17.25 65.65
N SER A 745 -19.58 15.91 65.67
CA SER A 745 -19.57 15.09 66.92
C SER A 745 -19.32 13.58 66.67
N THR A 746 -18.23 13.04 67.25
CA THR A 746 -18.01 11.62 67.62
C THR A 746 -18.66 11.34 69.01
N PRO A 747 -18.82 10.09 69.54
CA PRO A 747 -17.84 8.98 69.66
C PRO A 747 -18.35 7.56 69.25
N SER A 748 -17.53 6.65 68.70
CA SER A 748 -16.57 5.70 69.33
C SER A 748 -17.18 4.49 70.09
N GLU A 749 -16.95 3.27 69.57
CA GLU A 749 -16.41 2.13 70.33
C GLU A 749 -15.82 1.04 69.37
N GLU A 750 -14.92 0.20 69.90
CA GLU A 750 -14.07 -0.82 69.24
C GLU A 750 -13.93 -2.03 70.21
N PRO A 751 -13.14 -3.11 70.01
CA PRO A 751 -12.42 -3.62 68.82
C PRO A 751 -12.62 -5.15 68.56
N ALA A 752 -12.02 -5.71 67.48
CA ALA A 752 -11.49 -7.09 67.46
C ALA A 752 -10.65 -7.48 66.20
N SER A 753 -9.36 -7.16 66.19
CA SER A 753 -8.21 -7.95 65.66
C SER A 753 -8.25 -8.77 64.35
N SER A 754 -7.14 -8.63 63.59
CA SER A 754 -6.27 -9.68 62.97
C SER A 754 -6.10 -9.74 61.43
N GLU A 755 -4.84 -9.69 61.01
CA GLU A 755 -4.27 -9.87 59.65
C GLU A 755 -3.65 -11.30 59.50
N PRO A 756 -2.87 -11.63 58.44
CA PRO A 756 -3.16 -11.68 57.00
C PRO A 756 -2.95 -13.14 56.46
N PRO A 757 -2.80 -13.41 55.14
CA PRO A 757 -1.44 -13.36 54.53
C PRO A 757 -1.39 -12.99 53.02
N GLN A 758 -0.17 -12.89 52.49
CA GLN A 758 0.16 -12.79 51.05
C GLN A 758 0.18 -14.18 50.38
N SER A 759 0.08 -14.24 49.04
CA SER A 759 1.12 -14.86 48.18
C SER A 759 0.78 -14.80 46.67
N SER A 760 1.77 -15.11 45.83
CA SER A 760 1.76 -15.04 44.36
C SER A 760 1.24 -16.30 43.65
N SER A 761 0.92 -16.16 42.35
CA SER A 761 1.09 -17.24 41.38
C SER A 761 1.41 -16.71 39.97
N ALA A 762 2.25 -17.46 39.26
CA ALA A 762 2.62 -17.27 37.85
C ALA A 762 2.29 -18.58 37.07
N PRO A 763 2.42 -18.64 35.73
CA PRO A 763 1.53 -19.48 34.91
C PRO A 763 1.93 -20.97 34.80
N PRO A 764 0.98 -21.85 34.44
CA PRO A 764 1.24 -23.25 34.13
C PRO A 764 1.69 -23.46 32.68
N VAL A 765 2.72 -24.28 32.49
CA VAL A 765 3.11 -24.86 31.19
C VAL A 765 2.28 -26.13 30.94
N ILE A 766 1.85 -26.35 29.70
CA ILE A 766 1.23 -27.62 29.28
C ILE A 766 2.02 -28.23 28.12
N GLN A 767 2.43 -29.49 28.27
CA GLN A 767 2.85 -30.35 27.17
C GLN A 767 1.95 -31.59 27.09
N ASN A 768 1.79 -32.08 25.86
CA ASN A 768 1.63 -33.48 25.43
C ASN A 768 1.62 -34.57 26.53
N ASN A 769 0.81 -35.64 26.46
CA ASN A 769 0.32 -36.29 25.24
C ASN A 769 -0.79 -37.32 25.54
N SER A 770 -1.55 -37.71 24.49
CA SER A 770 -2.22 -39.03 24.30
C SER A 770 -3.05 -39.69 25.42
N PHE A 771 -4.25 -40.17 25.09
CA PHE A 771 -4.45 -41.63 24.92
C PHE A 771 -5.73 -41.96 24.12
N ARG A 772 -5.92 -43.25 23.79
CA ARG A 772 -6.90 -43.75 22.80
C ARG A 772 -8.06 -44.52 23.45
N ARG A 773 -9.23 -44.40 22.80
CA ARG A 773 -10.35 -45.38 22.67
C ARG A 773 -11.39 -45.56 23.79
N ARG A 774 -12.65 -45.40 23.32
CA ARG A 774 -13.85 -46.24 23.52
C ARG A 774 -14.56 -46.23 24.88
N SER A 775 -15.77 -45.65 24.86
CA SER A 775 -16.90 -46.01 25.71
C SER A 775 -18.17 -46.17 24.86
N SER A 776 -18.89 -47.26 25.08
CA SER A 776 -20.25 -47.58 24.60
C SER A 776 -20.75 -48.75 25.46
N PRO A 777 -22.05 -48.98 25.66
CA PRO A 777 -23.19 -48.30 25.06
C PRO A 777 -24.01 -47.45 26.06
N GLY A 778 -24.94 -46.67 25.51
CA GLY A 778 -25.94 -45.87 26.21
C GLY A 778 -26.80 -45.16 25.17
#